data_AF-A0A916QTD9-F1
#
_entry.id   AF-A0A916QTD9-F1
#
_cell.length_a   1.000
_cell.length_b   1.000
_cell.length_c   1.000
_cell.angle_alpha   90.00
_cell.angle_beta   90.00
_cell.angle_gamma   90.00
#
_symmetry.space_group_name_H-M   'P 1'
#
loop_
_entity.id
_entity.type
_entity.pdbx_description
1 polymer ?
#
loop_
_entity_poly.entity_id
_entity_poly.type
_entity_poly.pdbx_seq_one_letter_code
_entity_poly.pdbx_strand_id
1 'polypeptide(L)'
;MVKHHALDKIIRKVEKAEASAKSKTKSSTEKIIVINKQKKDYLDKIPFIDRKNIVYYLISNNNDASNIAERTDLPVEVTDFGNNRKLRISVAYRASCPPGKEQQVALALCSDDSPGDELDKRVERWIAELTYEKEAIYIDDFFGQVEGLQTSLKKKTQDEIGLNIHFRLSLGDEKQLEAVKIGPTEITVYVSDSDDKLDLELETELIIEDPVKAVSNQESGWLISLVKVTKKEIKSYLLEKVSITQFYYELKDTVRNGLVEHLDRILRDQGRRVGHLYLNSKKISSSPVPKELVEISCTVDCKVQKYTGLVYVENTLQMLPQDVRRYISAQSPNLEAWVQSKLEKIVKPLLLDKNYAGILCDFSKESDEIRRAMQTEAESIGYLVKHIVSLPKQKHSELLENLEINNDDKPEEFSTSATGVKVKLSTAVNLKFKSLEKIEDYLNQTVDEIKDLIKDTVKSTTRENIRTIDPERFYMRFYEPIAGEKSVEQELKDAITTTLEERFGVIVIRVVPIPEQTDIIDYLQRLMGMVGSFNCEVLSLTGGQAVKFQGEFKILGIEQGSWYVFQSAFQSMRELQQESLKERKALKKQYAKVVNLGDVEENREELGEISQRIRDIEKEIFGMDNIKNSIEKSVNAKLTTIDSELLRYTDNKHLSTMERYVNQWARESVVKQYGLEIEIINLYRIRTEGEEYLSAARTKLERSKVDEALAQVEARTQQRQNQLEMSSRKNKAQSNELDKLYEQRAKLVADPDADPDEREYLDEQIDRLEKEILTPSLEDAGSALDILEPKRDGSKNTLAFEEQMGLLPGKNNLDSDPSSDTSVPNQKDLT
;
A
#
# COMPACT_ATOMS: atom_id res chain seq x y z
N MET A 1 63.93 82.08 30.79
CA MET A 1 62.81 81.27 31.32
C MET A 1 63.42 80.08 32.03
N VAL A 2 63.31 80.01 33.36
CA VAL A 2 63.78 78.85 34.13
C VAL A 2 62.79 77.72 33.88
N LYS A 3 63.25 76.59 33.33
CA LYS A 3 62.44 75.37 33.22
C LYS A 3 62.12 74.92 34.63
N HIS A 4 60.84 74.95 35.02
CA HIS A 4 60.41 74.36 36.28
C HIS A 4 60.41 72.85 36.14
N HIS A 5 61.28 72.17 36.88
CA HIS A 5 61.33 70.71 36.91
C HIS A 5 60.36 70.18 37.96
N ALA A 6 59.82 68.96 37.76
CA ALA A 6 58.94 68.30 38.73
C ALA A 6 59.56 68.23 40.14
N LEU A 7 60.88 68.13 40.21
CA LEU A 7 61.68 68.01 41.43
C LEU A 7 61.86 69.34 42.18
N ASP A 8 61.54 70.49 41.57
CA ASP A 8 61.67 71.81 42.20
C ASP A 8 60.80 71.97 43.45
N LYS A 9 59.76 71.14 43.60
CA LYS A 9 58.94 71.04 44.83
C LYS A 9 59.71 70.48 46.03
N ILE A 10 60.76 69.71 45.79
CA ILE A 10 61.59 69.07 46.83
C ILE A 10 62.94 69.76 46.94
N ILE A 11 63.57 70.09 45.81
CA ILE A 11 64.87 70.75 45.79
C ILE A 11 64.93 71.73 44.64
N ARG A 12 65.16 73.00 44.95
CA ARG A 12 65.43 74.02 43.92
C ARG A 12 66.63 74.87 44.28
N LYS A 13 67.36 75.30 43.26
CA LYS A 13 68.44 76.26 43.39
C LYS A 13 67.84 77.64 43.65
N VAL A 14 68.34 78.33 44.68
CA VAL A 14 67.87 79.66 45.09
C VAL A 14 69.01 80.67 45.04
N GLU A 15 68.67 81.94 44.93
CA GLU A 15 69.66 83.02 45.00
C GLU A 15 70.13 83.24 46.45
N LYS A 16 71.33 83.81 46.61
CA LYS A 16 71.92 84.09 47.93
C LYS A 16 71.00 84.94 48.83
N ALA A 17 70.28 85.89 48.23
CA ALA A 17 69.34 86.76 48.95
C ALA A 17 68.17 85.97 49.54
N GLU A 18 67.57 85.08 48.74
CA GLU A 18 66.49 84.19 49.17
C GLU A 18 66.98 83.19 50.23
N ALA A 19 68.16 82.58 50.01
CA ALA A 19 68.79 81.68 50.96
C ALA A 19 69.02 82.34 52.33
N SER A 20 69.48 83.60 52.34
CA SER A 20 69.75 84.37 53.56
C SER A 20 68.47 84.80 54.29
N ALA A 21 67.38 85.05 53.56
CA ALA A 21 66.08 85.36 54.15
C ALA A 21 65.47 84.12 54.79
N LYS A 22 65.45 82.99 54.08
CA LYS A 22 64.90 81.72 54.55
C LYS A 22 65.73 81.09 55.68
N SER A 23 67.05 81.25 55.69
CA SER A 23 67.90 80.71 56.78
C SER A 23 67.64 81.33 58.15
N LYS A 24 67.02 82.53 58.21
CA LYS A 24 66.65 83.20 59.47
C LYS A 24 65.34 82.66 60.05
N THR A 25 64.51 82.06 59.23
CA THR A 25 63.23 81.46 59.63
C THR A 25 63.43 79.98 59.90
N LYS A 26 63.40 79.55 61.17
CA LYS A 26 63.49 78.11 61.48
C LYS A 26 62.20 77.41 61.01
N SER A 27 62.28 76.72 59.88
CA SER A 27 61.22 75.82 59.39
C SER A 27 61.57 74.37 59.71
N SER A 28 60.57 73.57 60.08
CA SER A 28 60.69 72.11 60.21
C SER A 28 60.51 71.37 58.88
N THR A 29 60.00 72.06 57.85
CA THR A 29 59.64 71.49 56.55
C THR A 29 60.56 71.94 55.42
N GLU A 30 61.32 73.02 55.61
CA GLU A 30 62.25 73.59 54.63
C GLU A 30 63.63 73.81 55.24
N LYS A 31 64.68 73.48 54.50
CA LYS A 31 66.08 73.66 54.92
C LYS A 31 66.92 74.24 53.78
N ILE A 32 67.67 75.30 54.08
CA ILE A 32 68.68 75.84 53.16
C ILE A 32 69.97 75.06 53.32
N ILE A 33 70.47 74.49 52.23
CA ILE A 33 71.77 73.82 52.17
C ILE A 33 72.70 74.62 51.25
N VAL A 34 73.89 74.91 51.75
CA VAL A 34 74.93 75.64 51.02
C VAL A 34 76.00 74.63 50.59
N ILE A 35 76.29 74.54 49.31
CA ILE A 35 77.26 73.58 48.76
C ILE A 35 78.41 74.31 48.09
N ASN A 36 79.63 73.85 48.37
CA ASN A 36 80.80 74.21 47.59
C ASN A 36 81.03 73.17 46.49
N LYS A 37 80.71 73.52 45.23
CA LYS A 37 80.83 72.63 44.06
C LYS A 37 82.24 72.03 43.91
N GLN A 38 83.27 72.80 44.23
CA GLN A 38 84.66 72.39 44.03
C GLN A 38 85.12 71.37 45.07
N LYS A 39 84.67 71.52 46.32
CA LYS A 39 85.03 70.61 47.42
C LYS A 39 84.07 69.43 47.57
N LYS A 40 82.92 69.46 46.88
CA LYS A 40 81.79 68.52 47.07
C LYS A 40 81.47 68.34 48.55
N ASP A 41 81.31 69.46 49.23
CA ASP A 41 81.02 69.48 50.67
C ASP A 41 80.05 70.62 51.00
N TYR A 42 79.27 70.46 52.07
CA TYR A 42 78.33 71.46 52.53
C TYR A 42 79.00 72.45 53.49
N LEU A 43 78.46 73.67 53.59
CA LEU A 43 78.95 74.70 54.49
C LEU A 43 77.91 74.94 55.60
N ASP A 44 78.36 74.93 56.87
CA ASP A 44 77.49 75.16 58.04
C ASP A 44 76.89 76.57 58.10
N LYS A 45 77.46 77.53 57.35
CA LYS A 45 77.02 78.92 57.32
C LYS A 45 77.12 79.51 55.91
N ILE A 46 76.21 80.42 55.57
CA ILE A 46 76.26 81.22 54.35
C ILE A 46 77.49 82.15 54.42
N PRO A 47 78.46 82.06 53.50
CA PRO A 47 79.66 82.88 53.56
C PRO A 47 79.40 84.35 53.21
N PHE A 48 80.09 85.24 53.92
CA PHE A 48 79.97 86.69 53.75
C PHE A 48 80.38 87.17 52.34
N ILE A 49 81.39 86.55 51.73
CA ILE A 49 81.88 86.90 50.38
C ILE A 49 81.33 85.90 49.36
N ASP A 50 80.76 86.41 48.27
CA ASP A 50 80.25 85.57 47.18
C ASP A 50 81.42 84.92 46.43
N ARG A 51 81.48 83.58 46.44
CA ARG A 51 82.52 82.81 45.75
C ARG A 51 81.88 82.09 44.57
N LYS A 52 82.53 82.13 43.39
CA LYS A 52 82.01 81.58 42.12
C LYS A 52 81.57 80.10 42.14
N ASN A 53 81.93 79.33 43.18
CA ASN A 53 81.68 77.89 43.29
C ASN A 53 80.66 77.52 44.39
N ILE A 54 79.88 78.48 44.88
CA ILE A 54 78.88 78.25 45.93
C ILE A 54 77.49 78.24 45.34
N VAL A 55 76.70 77.22 45.70
CA VAL A 55 75.30 77.08 45.32
C VAL A 55 74.44 76.94 46.57
N TYR A 56 73.25 77.52 46.50
CA TYR A 56 72.27 77.48 47.57
C TYR A 56 71.08 76.68 47.08
N TYR A 57 70.70 75.65 47.85
CA TYR A 57 69.53 74.84 47.59
C TYR A 57 68.52 75.03 48.72
N LEU A 58 67.27 75.26 48.36
CA LEU A 58 66.14 75.13 49.26
C LEU A 58 65.59 73.72 49.11
N ILE A 59 65.56 72.97 50.22
CA ILE A 59 65.06 71.60 50.24
C ILE A 59 63.84 71.52 51.14
N SER A 60 62.76 70.99 50.58
CA SER A 60 61.48 70.78 51.24
C SER A 60 61.34 69.30 51.58
N ASN A 61 61.24 68.99 52.87
CA ASN A 61 61.13 67.61 53.37
C ASN A 61 59.67 67.19 53.57
N ASN A 62 59.47 65.89 53.75
CA ASN A 62 58.14 65.28 53.82
C ASN A 62 57.46 65.38 55.20
N ASN A 63 57.95 66.24 56.12
CA ASN A 63 57.16 66.67 57.29
C ASN A 63 55.91 67.46 56.86
N ASP A 64 55.93 68.05 55.66
CA ASP A 64 54.75 68.50 54.95
C ASP A 64 54.42 67.49 53.85
N ALA A 65 53.23 66.90 53.91
CA ALA A 65 52.77 65.90 52.96
C ALA A 65 52.59 66.44 51.52
N SER A 66 52.56 67.77 51.35
CA SER A 66 52.49 68.41 50.03
C SER A 66 53.85 68.52 49.31
N ASN A 67 54.96 68.28 50.02
CA ASN A 67 56.33 68.32 49.47
C ASN A 67 56.69 67.04 48.72
N ILE A 68 55.95 66.79 47.64
CA ILE A 68 56.10 65.63 46.78
C ILE A 68 56.30 66.08 45.33
N ALA A 69 57.29 65.50 44.67
CA ALA A 69 57.56 65.68 43.26
C ALA A 69 57.07 64.47 42.46
N GLU A 70 56.46 64.72 41.32
CA GLU A 70 55.92 63.68 40.44
C GLU A 70 56.41 63.89 39.01
N ARG A 71 57.11 62.88 38.48
CA ARG A 71 57.50 62.78 37.08
C ARG A 71 56.60 61.73 36.43
N THR A 72 55.88 62.11 35.39
CA THR A 72 54.88 61.24 34.75
C THR A 72 55.44 60.39 33.62
N ASP A 73 56.54 60.80 33.01
CA ASP A 73 57.18 60.09 31.91
C ASP A 73 58.66 60.50 31.74
N LEU A 74 59.54 59.50 31.81
CA LEU A 74 60.96 59.57 31.46
C LEU A 74 61.25 58.36 30.56
N PRO A 75 61.46 58.55 29.25
CA PRO A 75 61.73 57.45 28.34
C PRO A 75 63.16 56.95 28.50
N VAL A 76 63.33 55.64 28.68
CA VAL A 76 64.63 54.96 28.81
C VAL A 76 64.67 53.76 27.86
N GLU A 77 65.78 53.56 27.15
CA GLU A 77 65.93 52.46 26.19
C GLU A 77 66.83 51.36 26.76
N VAL A 78 66.36 50.11 26.68
CA VAL A 78 67.17 48.90 26.93
C VAL A 78 67.50 48.27 25.59
N THR A 79 68.78 48.18 25.26
CA THR A 79 69.24 47.66 23.96
C THR A 79 69.90 46.29 24.12
N ASP A 80 69.31 45.27 23.50
CA ASP A 80 69.93 43.95 23.32
C ASP A 80 70.65 43.93 21.97
N PHE A 81 71.96 44.19 22.02
CA PHE A 81 72.81 44.24 20.82
C PHE A 81 72.94 42.86 20.15
N GLY A 82 72.92 41.76 20.92
CA GLY A 82 73.13 40.42 20.40
C GLY A 82 72.01 39.96 19.46
N ASN A 83 70.77 40.37 19.75
CA ASN A 83 69.60 40.04 18.93
C ASN A 83 69.08 41.23 18.10
N ASN A 84 69.79 42.36 18.12
CA ASN A 84 69.37 43.61 17.47
C ASN A 84 67.93 44.02 17.89
N ARG A 85 67.67 44.07 19.20
CA ARG A 85 66.36 44.43 19.77
C ARG A 85 66.50 45.63 20.69
N LYS A 86 65.47 46.48 20.73
CA LYS A 86 65.41 47.65 21.59
C LYS A 86 64.05 47.71 22.28
N LEU A 87 64.05 47.88 23.59
CA LEU A 87 62.84 48.05 24.38
C LEU A 87 62.82 49.43 25.01
N ARG A 88 61.84 50.24 24.62
CA ARG A 88 61.61 51.55 25.21
C ARG A 88 60.70 51.41 26.44
N ILE A 89 61.19 51.84 27.59
CA ILE A 89 60.50 51.84 28.87
C ILE A 89 60.16 53.29 29.24
N SER A 90 58.93 53.52 29.67
CA SER A 90 58.50 54.77 30.30
C SER A 90 58.63 54.65 31.82
N VAL A 91 59.41 55.55 32.41
CA VAL A 91 59.65 55.62 33.85
C VAL A 91 58.89 56.80 34.44
N ALA A 92 57.92 56.50 35.29
CA ALA A 92 57.25 57.50 36.12
C ALA A 92 57.74 57.35 37.57
N TYR A 93 57.87 58.46 38.29
CA TYR A 93 58.27 58.38 39.69
C TYR A 93 57.63 59.46 40.57
N ARG A 94 57.47 59.10 41.85
CA ARG A 94 57.03 60.00 42.92
C ARG A 94 58.10 60.07 43.99
N ALA A 95 58.68 61.24 44.20
CA ALA A 95 59.79 61.46 45.12
C ALA A 95 59.37 62.27 46.35
N SER A 96 60.04 62.05 47.48
CA SER A 96 59.99 62.91 48.66
C SER A 96 61.32 62.86 49.42
N CYS A 97 61.65 63.92 50.16
CA CYS A 97 62.86 63.97 51.00
C CYS A 97 62.50 63.67 52.46
N PRO A 98 62.98 62.57 53.07
CA PRO A 98 62.84 62.33 54.51
C PRO A 98 63.53 63.44 55.34
N PRO A 99 63.01 63.78 56.53
CA PRO A 99 63.68 64.73 57.42
C PRO A 99 65.06 64.20 57.83
N GLY A 100 66.06 65.08 57.85
CA GLY A 100 67.44 64.74 58.18
C GLY A 100 68.27 64.22 57.01
N LYS A 101 67.66 63.99 55.83
CA LYS A 101 68.36 63.59 54.59
C LYS A 101 68.62 64.75 53.63
N GLU A 102 68.23 65.98 53.98
CA GLU A 102 68.27 67.13 53.08
C GLU A 102 69.70 67.43 52.60
N GLN A 103 70.71 67.29 53.48
CA GLN A 103 72.11 67.48 53.10
C GLN A 103 72.58 66.45 52.05
N GLN A 104 72.16 65.19 52.22
CA GLN A 104 72.50 64.11 51.30
C GLN A 104 71.88 64.36 49.92
N VAL A 105 70.60 64.75 49.87
CA VAL A 105 69.89 65.08 48.63
C VAL A 105 70.55 66.26 47.92
N ALA A 106 70.87 67.32 48.66
CA ALA A 106 71.53 68.50 48.12
C ALA A 106 72.87 68.13 47.46
N LEU A 107 73.68 67.34 48.17
CA LEU A 107 75.02 66.95 47.73
C LEU A 107 74.98 66.03 46.52
N ALA A 108 74.09 65.03 46.55
CA ALA A 108 73.96 64.06 45.48
C ALA A 108 73.41 64.68 44.18
N LEU A 109 72.50 65.65 44.26
CA LEU A 109 71.90 66.31 43.10
C LEU A 109 72.57 67.65 42.73
N CYS A 110 73.74 67.94 43.30
CA CYS A 110 74.50 69.12 42.95
C CYS A 110 75.26 68.89 41.63
N SER A 111 74.75 69.46 40.54
CA SER A 111 75.42 69.48 39.24
C SER A 111 75.36 70.87 38.60
N ASP A 112 75.85 70.97 37.36
CA ASP A 112 75.68 72.16 36.54
C ASP A 112 74.29 72.26 35.91
N ASP A 113 73.55 71.14 35.87
CA ASP A 113 72.16 71.05 35.44
C ASP A 113 71.19 71.32 36.60
N SER A 114 69.88 71.27 36.32
CA SER A 114 68.88 71.28 37.40
C SER A 114 68.97 69.99 38.23
N PRO A 115 68.64 70.02 39.54
CA PRO A 115 68.57 68.81 40.37
C PRO A 115 67.67 67.72 39.78
N GLY A 116 66.65 68.13 39.03
CA GLY A 116 65.75 67.25 38.30
C GLY A 116 66.41 66.49 37.16
N ASP A 117 67.13 67.21 36.30
CA ASP A 117 67.84 66.60 35.17
C ASP A 117 68.95 65.65 35.67
N GLU A 118 69.61 65.99 36.79
CA GLU A 118 70.60 65.11 37.43
C GLU A 118 69.96 63.83 37.97
N LEU A 119 68.75 63.90 38.53
CA LEU A 119 68.00 62.73 38.97
C LEU A 119 67.62 61.84 37.77
N ASP A 120 67.08 62.44 36.70
CA ASP A 120 66.69 61.71 35.48
C ASP A 120 67.90 60.98 34.85
N LYS A 121 69.06 61.64 34.75
CA LYS A 121 70.32 61.02 34.28
C LYS A 121 70.80 59.86 35.14
N ARG A 122 70.59 59.94 36.46
CA ARG A 122 70.94 58.84 37.38
C ARG A 122 69.99 57.67 37.24
N VAL A 123 68.70 57.91 37.09
CA VAL A 123 67.70 56.87 36.84
C VAL A 123 68.00 56.13 35.55
N GLU A 124 68.30 56.84 34.45
CA GLU A 124 68.74 56.25 33.19
C GLU A 124 69.98 55.37 33.37
N ARG A 125 71.01 55.89 34.06
CA ARG A 125 72.25 55.14 34.33
C ARG A 125 71.99 53.89 35.16
N TRP A 126 71.20 53.98 36.22
CA TRP A 126 70.91 52.84 37.08
C TRP A 126 70.11 51.77 36.35
N ILE A 127 69.18 52.15 35.46
CA ILE A 127 68.47 51.17 34.62
C ILE A 127 69.48 50.46 33.73
N ALA A 128 70.35 51.18 33.02
CA ALA A 128 71.38 50.58 32.18
C ALA A 128 72.32 49.65 32.97
N GLU A 129 72.74 50.04 34.18
CA GLU A 129 73.59 49.21 35.06
C GLU A 129 72.88 47.94 35.55
N LEU A 130 71.58 48.04 35.88
CA LEU A 130 70.80 46.93 36.41
C LEU A 130 70.39 45.94 35.31
N THR A 131 70.29 46.40 34.06
CA THR A 131 69.97 45.56 32.90
C THR A 131 71.21 45.03 32.16
N TYR A 132 72.41 45.53 32.48
CA TYR A 132 73.67 45.13 31.85
C TYR A 132 73.91 43.61 31.93
N GLU A 133 74.30 42.99 30.81
CA GLU A 133 74.50 41.54 30.61
C GLU A 133 73.24 40.66 30.78
N LYS A 134 72.07 41.28 30.99
CA LYS A 134 70.77 40.61 31.14
C LYS A 134 69.70 41.22 30.24
N GLU A 135 70.11 41.97 29.22
CA GLU A 135 69.21 42.75 28.36
C GLU A 135 68.18 41.84 27.69
N ALA A 136 68.61 40.70 27.16
CA ALA A 136 67.71 39.71 26.56
C ALA A 136 66.64 39.20 27.54
N ILE A 137 67.02 38.91 28.80
CA ILE A 137 66.10 38.42 29.84
C ILE A 137 65.07 39.51 30.18
N TYR A 138 65.52 40.76 30.31
CA TYR A 138 64.66 41.90 30.58
C TYR A 138 63.71 42.22 29.42
N ILE A 139 64.14 42.00 28.17
CA ILE A 139 63.29 42.16 26.99
C ILE A 139 62.31 40.99 26.86
N ASP A 140 62.70 39.75 27.16
CA ASP A 140 61.83 38.58 26.99
C ASP A 140 60.76 38.46 28.09
N ASP A 141 61.04 38.96 29.30
CA ASP A 141 60.14 38.87 30.46
C ASP A 141 60.02 40.22 31.19
N PHE A 142 59.81 41.32 30.45
CA PHE A 142 59.74 42.66 31.04
C PHE A 142 58.77 42.71 32.23
N PHE A 143 57.54 42.22 32.06
CA PHE A 143 56.53 42.27 33.11
C PHE A 143 56.89 41.45 34.36
N GLY A 144 57.57 40.30 34.20
CA GLY A 144 58.07 39.52 35.34
C GLY A 144 59.26 40.18 36.04
N GLN A 145 60.07 40.97 35.32
CA GLN A 145 61.25 41.63 35.87
C GLN A 145 61.00 43.05 36.43
N VAL A 146 59.86 43.69 36.11
CA VAL A 146 59.54 45.08 36.49
C VAL A 146 59.59 45.32 37.99
N GLU A 147 59.02 44.45 38.82
CA GLU A 147 58.96 44.63 40.27
C GLU A 147 60.36 44.59 40.90
N GLY A 148 61.20 43.66 40.44
CA GLY A 148 62.59 43.55 40.87
C GLY A 148 63.43 44.77 40.49
N LEU A 149 63.21 45.31 39.29
CA LEU A 149 63.86 46.53 38.81
C LEU A 149 63.42 47.77 39.61
N GLN A 150 62.12 47.94 39.86
CA GLN A 150 61.59 49.02 40.70
C GLN A 150 62.15 49.00 42.12
N THR A 151 62.25 47.81 42.71
CA THR A 151 62.81 47.62 44.05
C THR A 151 64.29 47.99 44.10
N SER A 152 65.05 47.58 43.08
CA SER A 152 66.48 47.89 42.97
C SER A 152 66.73 49.39 42.75
N LEU A 153 65.92 50.04 41.91
CA LEU A 153 65.98 51.50 41.70
C LEU A 153 65.63 52.27 42.97
N LYS A 154 64.58 51.85 43.71
CA LYS A 154 64.20 52.46 44.98
C LYS A 154 65.34 52.39 45.99
N LYS A 155 65.99 51.22 46.10
CA LYS A 155 67.14 51.01 47.00
C LYS A 155 68.33 51.90 46.61
N LYS A 156 68.74 51.87 45.33
CA LYS A 156 69.83 52.75 44.83
C LYS A 156 69.56 54.22 45.09
N THR A 157 68.33 54.68 44.87
CA THR A 157 67.95 56.07 45.14
C THR A 157 68.09 56.43 46.61
N GLN A 158 67.60 55.56 47.51
CA GLN A 158 67.66 55.79 48.95
C GLN A 158 69.12 55.79 49.45
N ASP A 159 69.94 54.86 48.95
CA ASP A 159 71.33 54.70 49.38
C ASP A 159 72.22 55.82 48.82
N GLU A 160 72.10 56.16 47.52
CA GLU A 160 72.98 57.11 46.85
C GLU A 160 72.55 58.58 46.98
N ILE A 161 71.25 58.86 47.09
CA ILE A 161 70.69 60.23 47.08
C ILE A 161 70.02 60.58 48.41
N GLY A 162 69.43 59.60 49.10
CA GLY A 162 68.67 59.84 50.33
C GLY A 162 67.22 60.26 50.12
N LEU A 163 66.71 60.19 48.88
CA LEU A 163 65.28 60.39 48.57
C LEU A 163 64.49 59.10 48.80
N ASN A 164 63.23 59.25 49.19
CA ASN A 164 62.24 58.18 49.14
C ASN A 164 61.49 58.29 47.81
N ILE A 165 61.72 57.33 46.89
CA ILE A 165 61.10 57.34 45.57
C ILE A 165 60.29 56.06 45.34
N HIS A 166 59.11 56.23 44.74
CA HIS A 166 58.31 55.15 44.18
C HIS A 166 58.36 55.24 42.66
N PHE A 167 58.90 54.19 42.03
CA PHE A 167 58.97 54.08 40.57
C PHE A 167 57.78 53.29 40.04
N ARG A 168 57.29 53.69 38.88
CA ARG A 168 56.36 52.93 38.04
C ARG A 168 57.00 52.83 36.66
N LEU A 169 57.20 51.59 36.20
CA LEU A 169 57.76 51.27 34.89
C LEU A 169 56.65 50.72 34.01
N SER A 170 56.58 51.17 32.76
CA SER A 170 55.66 50.66 31.74
C SER A 170 56.34 50.65 30.38
N LEU A 171 55.76 49.96 29.41
CA LEU A 171 56.25 50.00 28.03
C LEU A 171 55.97 51.38 27.40
N GLY A 172 56.98 51.98 26.79
CA GLY A 172 56.89 53.36 26.26
C GLY A 172 55.92 53.50 25.10
N ASP A 173 55.79 52.46 24.27
CA ASP A 173 55.01 52.49 23.02
C ASP A 173 53.80 51.52 23.04
N GLU A 174 53.40 51.02 24.21
CA GLU A 174 52.28 50.06 24.37
C GLU A 174 50.98 50.59 23.77
N LYS A 175 50.74 51.91 23.87
CA LYS A 175 49.54 52.57 23.33
C LYS A 175 49.53 52.70 21.80
N GLN A 176 50.66 52.44 21.15
CA GLN A 176 50.81 52.49 19.68
C GLN A 176 50.75 51.08 19.06
N LEU A 177 50.59 50.04 19.88
CA LEU A 177 50.45 48.67 19.41
C LEU A 177 49.06 48.46 18.81
N GLU A 178 48.99 48.53 17.48
CA GLU A 178 47.77 48.21 16.72
C GLU A 178 47.89 46.87 15.98
N ALA A 179 46.74 46.30 15.66
CA ALA A 179 46.64 45.17 14.74
C ALA A 179 47.09 45.60 13.33
N VAL A 180 47.85 44.74 12.66
CA VAL A 180 48.34 45.03 11.30
C VAL A 180 47.41 44.38 10.29
N LYS A 181 46.80 45.20 9.44
CA LYS A 181 45.98 44.73 8.33
C LYS A 181 46.83 44.61 7.06
N ILE A 182 46.79 43.44 6.44
CA ILE A 182 47.46 43.14 5.17
C ILE A 182 46.37 42.82 4.15
N GLY A 183 46.29 43.62 3.09
CA GLY A 183 45.31 43.44 2.02
C GLY A 183 44.05 44.29 2.20
N PRO A 184 43.02 44.07 1.35
CA PRO A 184 42.93 43.03 0.32
C PRO A 184 44.00 43.19 -0.78
N THR A 185 44.63 42.09 -1.19
CA THR A 185 45.67 42.08 -2.24
C THR A 185 45.61 40.78 -3.04
N GLU A 186 45.94 40.85 -4.32
CA GLU A 186 46.04 39.67 -5.18
C GLU A 186 47.50 39.22 -5.28
N ILE A 187 47.73 37.92 -5.02
CA ILE A 187 49.04 37.30 -5.18
C ILE A 187 48.93 36.07 -6.07
N THR A 188 49.94 35.85 -6.91
CA THR A 188 50.08 34.61 -7.67
C THR A 188 50.74 33.54 -6.79
N VAL A 189 50.13 32.36 -6.75
CA VAL A 189 50.54 31.20 -5.97
C VAL A 189 50.61 29.94 -6.85
N TYR A 190 51.32 28.93 -6.36
CA TYR A 190 51.43 27.60 -6.95
C TYR A 190 51.13 26.57 -5.86
N VAL A 191 50.74 25.37 -6.26
CA VAL A 191 50.38 24.25 -5.37
C VAL A 191 51.31 23.07 -5.61
N SER A 192 51.37 22.15 -4.66
CA SER A 192 52.36 21.05 -4.63
C SER A 192 52.35 20.12 -5.84
N ASP A 193 51.24 20.07 -6.55
CA ASP A 193 50.98 19.08 -7.57
C ASP A 193 50.52 19.70 -8.90
N SER A 194 50.62 21.02 -9.07
CA SER A 194 50.34 21.72 -10.33
C SER A 194 51.29 22.90 -10.56
N ASP A 195 51.76 23.03 -11.80
CA ASP A 195 52.56 24.15 -12.30
C ASP A 195 51.69 25.35 -12.73
N ASP A 196 50.37 25.24 -12.62
CA ASP A 196 49.45 26.30 -13.02
C ASP A 196 49.55 27.50 -12.10
N LYS A 197 49.60 28.70 -12.71
CA LYS A 197 49.53 29.96 -11.98
C LYS A 197 48.13 30.16 -11.41
N LEU A 198 47.98 30.15 -10.09
CA LEU A 198 46.72 30.39 -9.40
C LEU A 198 46.70 31.82 -8.82
N ASP A 199 45.57 32.49 -8.94
CA ASP A 199 45.32 33.77 -8.30
C ASP A 199 44.71 33.54 -6.91
N LEU A 200 45.25 34.24 -5.92
CA LEU A 200 44.77 34.23 -4.54
C LEU A 200 44.60 35.67 -4.07
N GLU A 201 43.35 36.02 -3.76
CA GLU A 201 42.98 37.20 -3.01
C GLU A 201 43.19 36.92 -1.52
N LEU A 202 43.98 37.77 -0.88
CA LEU A 202 44.41 37.63 0.50
C LEU A 202 44.05 38.91 1.27
N GLU A 203 43.36 38.73 2.39
CA GLU A 203 43.20 39.73 3.43
C GLU A 203 43.47 39.08 4.78
N THR A 204 44.33 39.67 5.61
CA THR A 204 44.64 39.14 6.93
C THR A 204 44.89 40.25 7.94
N GLU A 205 44.47 39.99 9.19
CA GLU A 205 44.73 40.85 10.33
C GLU A 205 45.65 40.14 11.31
N LEU A 206 46.79 40.75 11.61
CA LEU A 206 47.78 40.24 12.56
C LEU A 206 47.62 40.97 13.90
N ILE A 207 47.09 40.27 14.89
CA ILE A 207 46.85 40.77 16.23
C ILE A 207 48.06 40.51 17.13
N ILE A 208 48.14 41.22 18.25
CA ILE A 208 49.24 41.10 19.21
C ILE A 208 48.98 39.88 20.09
N GLU A 209 49.96 38.99 20.16
CA GLU A 209 49.98 37.87 21.09
C GLU A 209 50.87 38.20 22.31
N ASP A 210 52.02 38.82 22.06
CA ASP A 210 52.99 39.22 23.08
C ASP A 210 53.37 40.70 22.87
N PRO A 211 52.86 41.62 23.71
CA PRO A 211 53.15 43.06 23.61
C PRO A 211 54.64 43.40 23.73
N VAL A 212 55.42 42.63 24.50
CA VAL A 212 56.83 42.95 24.73
C VAL A 212 57.64 42.63 23.48
N LYS A 213 57.43 41.43 22.91
CA LYS A 213 58.04 41.03 21.63
C LYS A 213 57.55 41.89 20.47
N ALA A 214 56.28 42.29 20.48
CA ALA A 214 55.74 43.15 19.44
C ALA A 214 56.43 44.53 19.43
N VAL A 215 56.66 45.15 20.60
CA VAL A 215 57.38 46.43 20.71
C VAL A 215 58.87 46.26 20.41
N SER A 216 59.51 45.20 20.93
CA SER A 216 60.96 45.02 20.77
C SER A 216 61.42 44.82 19.32
N ASN A 217 60.50 44.38 18.45
CA ASN A 217 60.74 44.14 17.02
C ASN A 217 60.25 45.29 16.12
N GLN A 218 59.74 46.41 16.67
CA GLN A 218 59.29 47.58 15.91
C GLN A 218 60.46 48.50 15.48
N GLU A 219 61.38 47.99 14.67
CA GLU A 219 62.42 48.81 14.03
C GLU A 219 61.92 49.55 12.79
N SER A 220 62.65 50.56 12.30
CA SER A 220 62.29 51.25 11.05
C SER A 220 62.11 50.25 9.89
N GLY A 221 60.91 50.21 9.30
CA GLY A 221 60.57 49.29 8.20
C GLY A 221 60.03 47.92 8.62
N TRP A 222 59.81 47.67 9.91
CA TRP A 222 59.27 46.40 10.43
C TRP A 222 57.98 45.98 9.72
N LEU A 223 57.07 46.92 9.44
CA LEU A 223 55.79 46.66 8.77
C LEU A 223 56.00 46.08 7.36
N ILE A 224 56.97 46.62 6.61
CA ILE A 224 57.31 46.15 5.26
C ILE A 224 57.88 44.74 5.34
N SER A 225 58.75 44.48 6.33
CA SER A 225 59.32 43.15 6.58
C SER A 225 58.22 42.13 6.92
N LEU A 226 57.32 42.48 7.84
CA LEU A 226 56.22 41.62 8.30
C LEU A 226 55.27 41.24 7.16
N VAL A 227 54.88 42.21 6.32
CA VAL A 227 54.05 41.96 5.14
C VAL A 227 54.77 41.03 4.15
N LYS A 228 56.06 41.24 3.94
CA LYS A 228 56.87 40.44 3.01
C LYS A 228 57.02 39.00 3.50
N VAL A 229 57.31 38.79 4.78
CA VAL A 229 57.42 37.47 5.41
C VAL A 229 56.08 36.75 5.31
N THR A 230 54.98 37.39 5.72
CA THR A 230 53.63 36.78 5.68
C THR A 230 53.26 36.30 4.28
N LYS A 231 53.45 37.16 3.24
CA LYS A 231 53.16 36.77 1.85
C LYS A 231 54.07 35.65 1.34
N LYS A 232 55.35 35.64 1.76
CA LYS A 232 56.31 34.60 1.37
C LYS A 232 55.95 33.25 1.98
N GLU A 233 55.57 33.23 3.26
CA GLU A 233 55.21 32.00 3.96
C GLU A 233 53.91 31.40 3.43
N ILE A 234 52.90 32.23 3.11
CA ILE A 234 51.68 31.76 2.44
C ILE A 234 52.01 31.06 1.10
N LYS A 235 52.85 31.69 0.28
CA LYS A 235 53.27 31.09 -1.01
C LYS A 235 53.99 29.76 -0.83
N SER A 236 54.87 29.68 0.17
CA SER A 236 55.66 28.47 0.43
C SER A 236 54.78 27.34 0.96
N TYR A 237 53.86 27.64 1.88
CA TYR A 237 52.92 26.65 2.39
C TYR A 237 52.03 26.05 1.30
N LEU A 238 51.44 26.89 0.43
CA LEU A 238 50.59 26.41 -0.66
C LEU A 238 51.37 25.50 -1.63
N LEU A 239 52.60 25.90 -1.97
CA LEU A 239 53.47 25.12 -2.86
C LEU A 239 53.89 23.78 -2.24
N GLU A 240 54.09 23.69 -0.93
CA GLU A 240 54.63 22.47 -0.32
C GLU A 240 53.56 21.52 0.23
N LYS A 241 52.39 22.03 0.62
CA LYS A 241 51.42 21.31 1.46
C LYS A 241 50.02 21.20 0.89
N VAL A 242 49.70 21.95 -0.16
CA VAL A 242 48.34 22.01 -0.69
C VAL A 242 48.31 21.41 -2.08
N SER A 243 47.39 20.48 -2.34
CA SER A 243 47.11 19.98 -3.69
C SER A 243 46.13 20.89 -4.42
N ILE A 244 46.07 20.81 -5.74
CA ILE A 244 45.10 21.54 -6.56
C ILE A 244 43.66 21.21 -6.16
N THR A 245 43.38 19.96 -5.78
CA THR A 245 42.06 19.56 -5.27
C THR A 245 41.73 20.31 -3.97
N GLN A 246 42.64 20.31 -3.00
CA GLN A 246 42.44 21.05 -1.74
C GLN A 246 42.33 22.56 -1.99
N PHE A 247 43.05 23.09 -2.97
CA PHE A 247 42.94 24.51 -3.35
C PHE A 247 41.56 24.84 -3.95
N TYR A 248 40.92 23.94 -4.70
CA TYR A 248 39.60 24.21 -5.29
C TYR A 248 38.44 23.96 -4.32
N TYR A 249 38.52 22.91 -3.49
CA TYR A 249 37.41 22.48 -2.62
C TYR A 249 37.55 22.93 -1.17
N GLU A 250 38.77 23.07 -0.67
CA GLU A 250 39.05 23.22 0.77
C GLU A 250 39.79 24.53 1.12
N LEU A 251 39.88 25.49 0.17
CA LEU A 251 40.62 26.74 0.34
C LEU A 251 40.19 27.52 1.59
N LYS A 252 38.87 27.57 1.84
CA LYS A 252 38.27 28.35 2.91
C LYS A 252 38.28 27.64 4.27
N ASP A 253 38.61 26.34 4.28
CA ASP A 253 38.51 25.47 5.45
C ASP A 253 39.87 24.84 5.79
N THR A 254 40.15 23.62 5.33
CA THR A 254 41.38 22.88 5.66
C THR A 254 42.64 23.68 5.34
N VAL A 255 42.69 24.28 4.14
CA VAL A 255 43.85 25.06 3.70
C VAL A 255 43.99 26.34 4.52
N ARG A 256 42.89 27.05 4.78
CA ARG A 256 42.87 28.26 5.62
C ARG A 256 43.38 27.96 7.03
N ASN A 257 42.86 26.91 7.66
CA ASN A 257 43.20 26.55 9.04
C ASN A 257 44.67 26.13 9.14
N GLY A 258 45.16 25.31 8.22
CA GLY A 258 46.57 24.94 8.17
C GLY A 258 47.51 26.13 7.91
N LEU A 259 47.08 27.10 7.07
CA LEU A 259 47.80 28.36 6.87
C LEU A 259 47.84 29.22 8.14
N VAL A 260 46.74 29.31 8.89
CA VAL A 260 46.69 30.02 10.17
C VAL A 260 47.69 29.41 11.16
N GLU A 261 47.68 28.09 11.33
CA GLU A 261 48.62 27.40 12.23
C GLU A 261 50.09 27.60 11.82
N HIS A 262 50.38 27.53 10.51
CA HIS A 262 51.72 27.77 9.99
C HIS A 262 52.16 29.21 10.26
N LEU A 263 51.30 30.19 9.97
CA LEU A 263 51.60 31.61 10.17
C LEU A 263 51.74 31.96 11.66
N ASP A 264 50.89 31.45 12.54
CA ASP A 264 50.97 31.68 13.98
C ASP A 264 52.32 31.20 14.54
N ARG A 265 52.81 30.04 14.07
CA ARG A 265 54.13 29.55 14.46
C ARG A 265 55.27 30.47 14.04
N ILE A 266 55.22 31.03 12.82
CA ILE A 266 56.27 31.92 12.30
C ILE A 266 56.20 33.32 12.93
N LEU A 267 54.99 33.82 13.19
CA LEU A 267 54.76 35.18 13.69
C LEU A 267 54.93 35.30 15.21
N ARG A 268 54.95 34.18 15.94
CA ARG A 268 55.16 34.15 17.39
C ARG A 268 56.44 34.85 17.84
N ASP A 269 57.53 34.69 17.09
CA ASP A 269 58.81 35.35 17.40
C ASP A 269 58.76 36.87 17.21
N GLN A 270 57.76 37.35 16.47
CA GLN A 270 57.46 38.78 16.28
C GLN A 270 56.39 39.28 17.26
N GLY A 271 55.94 38.43 18.21
CA GLY A 271 54.89 38.75 19.18
C GLY A 271 53.49 38.90 18.59
N ARG A 272 53.23 38.33 17.40
CA ARG A 272 51.97 38.46 16.68
C ARG A 272 51.40 37.10 16.29
N ARG A 273 50.08 37.07 16.10
CA ARG A 273 49.34 35.92 15.57
C ARG A 273 48.26 36.38 14.59
N VAL A 274 47.73 35.46 13.80
CA VAL A 274 46.64 35.71 12.86
C VAL A 274 45.33 35.85 13.65
N GLY A 275 44.74 37.04 13.59
CA GLY A 275 43.38 37.28 14.10
C GLY A 275 42.31 36.92 13.08
N HIS A 276 42.57 37.24 11.80
CA HIS A 276 41.69 36.89 10.69
C HIS A 276 42.49 36.56 9.44
N LEU A 277 42.02 35.58 8.66
CA LEU A 277 42.55 35.22 7.35
C LEU A 277 41.40 34.95 6.38
N TYR A 278 41.28 35.82 5.38
CA TYR A 278 40.39 35.67 4.25
C TYR A 278 41.19 35.26 3.02
N LEU A 279 40.70 34.20 2.36
CA LEU A 279 41.28 33.63 1.16
C LEU A 279 40.17 33.47 0.11
N ASN A 280 40.44 33.95 -1.10
CA ASN A 280 39.53 33.76 -2.23
C ASN A 280 40.30 33.63 -3.54
N SER A 281 39.67 33.09 -4.58
CA SER A 281 40.26 32.98 -5.92
C SER A 281 39.21 33.31 -6.98
N LYS A 282 39.56 34.18 -7.92
CA LYS A 282 38.67 34.54 -9.04
C LYS A 282 38.52 33.36 -9.99
N LYS A 283 39.57 32.54 -10.18
CA LYS A 283 39.47 31.29 -10.96
C LYS A 283 38.45 30.31 -10.40
N ILE A 284 38.42 30.10 -9.09
CA ILE A 284 37.40 29.26 -8.42
C ILE A 284 36.02 29.89 -8.56
N SER A 285 35.92 31.22 -8.45
CA SER A 285 34.65 31.93 -8.51
C SER A 285 34.04 32.00 -9.92
N SER A 286 34.84 31.86 -10.98
CA SER A 286 34.42 32.00 -12.37
C SER A 286 34.33 30.67 -13.14
N SER A 287 35.00 29.62 -12.68
CA SER A 287 34.93 28.28 -13.29
C SER A 287 34.01 27.37 -12.48
N PRO A 288 33.09 26.61 -13.10
CA PRO A 288 32.27 25.65 -12.38
C PRO A 288 33.17 24.56 -11.79
N VAL A 289 33.24 24.52 -10.46
CA VAL A 289 33.95 23.49 -9.71
C VAL A 289 33.35 22.13 -10.11
N PRO A 290 34.17 21.09 -10.38
CA PRO A 290 33.65 19.76 -10.70
C PRO A 290 32.70 19.29 -9.58
N LYS A 291 31.48 18.89 -9.93
CA LYS A 291 30.47 18.44 -8.95
C LYS A 291 30.83 17.04 -8.45
N GLU A 292 30.66 16.79 -7.15
CA GLU A 292 31.02 15.51 -6.50
C GLU A 292 30.31 14.29 -7.10
N LEU A 293 29.06 14.44 -7.52
CA LEU A 293 28.29 13.45 -8.28
C LEU A 293 27.42 14.17 -9.30
N VAL A 294 27.45 13.71 -10.54
CA VAL A 294 26.68 14.27 -11.65
C VAL A 294 25.77 13.20 -12.20
N GLU A 295 24.46 13.44 -12.14
CA GLU A 295 23.45 12.60 -12.77
C GLU A 295 22.82 13.37 -13.93
N ILE A 296 22.87 12.79 -15.12
CA ILE A 296 22.36 13.38 -16.36
C ILE A 296 21.49 12.34 -17.06
N SER A 297 20.28 12.74 -17.41
CA SER A 297 19.37 11.96 -18.23
C SER A 297 19.20 12.65 -19.58
N CYS A 298 19.41 11.89 -20.65
CA CYS A 298 19.32 12.38 -22.02
C CYS A 298 18.71 11.34 -22.95
N THR A 299 17.95 11.82 -23.93
CA THR A 299 17.33 10.98 -24.95
C THR A 299 18.03 11.21 -26.28
N VAL A 300 18.44 10.12 -26.92
CA VAL A 300 19.02 10.15 -28.27
C VAL A 300 18.02 9.58 -29.26
N ASP A 301 17.74 10.34 -30.30
CA ASP A 301 16.94 9.91 -31.45
C ASP A 301 17.84 9.22 -32.49
N CYS A 302 17.45 8.04 -32.94
CA CYS A 302 18.23 7.28 -33.92
C CYS A 302 17.35 6.61 -34.97
N LYS A 303 17.93 6.42 -36.15
CA LYS A 303 17.33 5.61 -37.23
C LYS A 303 17.98 4.25 -37.20
N VAL A 304 17.19 3.22 -37.47
CA VAL A 304 17.58 1.81 -37.44
C VAL A 304 17.10 1.13 -38.72
N GLN A 305 17.60 -0.06 -39.03
CA GLN A 305 17.17 -0.79 -40.21
C GLN A 305 15.74 -1.33 -40.05
N LYS A 306 15.01 -1.39 -41.18
CA LYS A 306 13.65 -1.95 -41.32
C LYS A 306 12.55 -1.29 -40.48
N TYR A 307 12.83 -0.13 -39.89
CA TYR A 307 11.84 0.72 -39.24
C TYR A 307 11.91 2.14 -39.80
N THR A 308 10.74 2.67 -40.17
CA THR A 308 10.63 4.00 -40.79
C THR A 308 10.59 5.15 -39.79
N GLY A 309 10.25 4.86 -38.53
CA GLY A 309 10.21 5.84 -37.44
C GLY A 309 11.57 6.09 -36.78
N LEU A 310 11.56 6.91 -35.72
CA LEU A 310 12.72 7.17 -34.88
C LEU A 310 12.68 6.29 -33.63
N VAL A 311 13.82 5.68 -33.31
CA VAL A 311 14.04 4.99 -32.05
C VAL A 311 14.62 5.96 -31.03
N TYR A 312 14.01 6.02 -29.85
CA TYR A 312 14.44 6.86 -28.74
C TYR A 312 15.16 5.98 -27.72
N VAL A 313 16.44 6.27 -27.49
CA VAL A 313 17.24 5.63 -26.44
C VAL A 313 17.37 6.60 -25.28
N GLU A 314 16.74 6.27 -24.17
CA GLU A 314 16.90 7.00 -22.92
C GLU A 314 18.20 6.53 -22.24
N ASN A 315 19.06 7.48 -21.93
CA ASN A 315 20.33 7.23 -21.27
C ASN A 315 20.35 7.99 -19.94
N THR A 316 20.54 7.26 -18.84
CA THR A 316 20.76 7.84 -17.51
C THR A 316 22.18 7.53 -17.10
N LEU A 317 22.96 8.59 -16.90
CA LEU A 317 24.39 8.54 -16.64
C LEU A 317 24.72 9.16 -15.29
N GLN A 318 25.50 8.45 -14.49
CA GLN A 318 26.09 8.94 -13.25
C GLN A 318 27.62 8.94 -13.35
N MET A 319 28.23 10.11 -13.09
CA MET A 319 29.68 10.29 -13.14
C MET A 319 30.23 10.89 -11.86
N LEU A 320 31.46 10.52 -11.53
CA LEU A 320 32.24 11.04 -10.42
C LEU A 320 33.52 11.72 -10.94
N PRO A 321 33.92 12.88 -10.40
CA PRO A 321 35.20 13.48 -10.74
C PRO A 321 36.33 12.59 -10.18
N GLN A 322 37.29 12.24 -11.04
CA GLN A 322 38.46 11.44 -10.67
C GLN A 322 39.75 12.24 -10.77
N ASP A 323 39.88 13.09 -11.80
CA ASP A 323 41.06 13.92 -12.05
C ASP A 323 40.63 15.36 -12.38
N VAL A 324 40.67 16.21 -11.36
CA VAL A 324 40.31 17.63 -11.46
C VAL A 324 41.20 18.38 -12.47
N ARG A 325 42.46 17.96 -12.63
CA ARG A 325 43.40 18.61 -13.57
C ARG A 325 42.99 18.37 -15.01
N ARG A 326 42.58 17.13 -15.33
CA ARG A 326 42.08 16.80 -16.67
C ARG A 326 40.80 17.56 -16.99
N TYR A 327 39.91 17.73 -16.03
CA TYR A 327 38.68 18.51 -16.25
C TYR A 327 38.97 19.99 -16.54
N ILE A 328 39.88 20.60 -15.78
CA ILE A 328 40.31 21.99 -16.02
C ILE A 328 41.02 22.10 -17.37
N SER A 329 41.89 21.14 -17.71
CA SER A 329 42.59 21.10 -19.00
C SER A 329 41.63 20.96 -20.19
N ALA A 330 40.49 20.28 -19.98
CA ALA A 330 39.41 20.15 -20.94
C ALA A 330 38.53 21.42 -21.06
N GLN A 331 38.93 22.54 -20.43
CA GLN A 331 38.21 23.82 -20.40
C GLN A 331 36.89 23.78 -19.63
N SER A 332 36.74 22.88 -18.66
CA SER A 332 35.57 22.81 -17.77
C SER A 332 34.24 22.80 -18.54
N PRO A 333 34.02 21.83 -19.45
CA PRO A 333 32.86 21.83 -20.33
C PRO A 333 31.54 21.75 -19.54
N ASN A 334 30.46 22.31 -20.09
CA ASN A 334 29.13 22.06 -19.56
C ASN A 334 28.81 20.56 -19.70
N LEU A 335 28.73 19.86 -18.58
CA LEU A 335 28.62 18.39 -18.56
C LEU A 335 27.35 17.88 -19.23
N GLU A 336 26.20 18.54 -19.08
CA GLU A 336 24.95 18.14 -19.74
C GLU A 336 25.07 18.21 -21.26
N ALA A 337 25.51 19.36 -21.78
CA ALA A 337 25.70 19.54 -23.22
C ALA A 337 26.78 18.62 -23.80
N TRP A 338 27.85 18.39 -23.03
CA TRP A 338 28.92 17.49 -23.41
C TRP A 338 28.46 16.03 -23.46
N VAL A 339 27.75 15.54 -22.43
CA VAL A 339 27.19 14.19 -22.37
C VAL A 339 26.21 13.95 -23.52
N GLN A 340 25.29 14.89 -23.78
CA GLN A 340 24.36 14.82 -24.91
C GLN A 340 25.12 14.67 -26.23
N SER A 341 26.11 15.54 -26.48
CA SER A 341 26.89 15.51 -27.73
C SER A 341 27.68 14.21 -27.91
N LYS A 342 28.22 13.66 -26.83
CA LYS A 342 28.99 12.42 -26.86
C LYS A 342 28.11 11.19 -27.05
N LEU A 343 27.02 11.08 -26.31
CA LEU A 343 26.07 9.97 -26.47
C LEU A 343 25.44 9.98 -27.85
N GLU A 344 25.12 11.14 -28.44
CA GLU A 344 24.67 11.18 -29.83
C GLU A 344 25.69 10.62 -30.83
N LYS A 345 26.98 10.92 -30.63
CA LYS A 345 28.07 10.42 -31.49
C LYS A 345 28.37 8.94 -31.29
N ILE A 346 28.01 8.38 -30.13
CA ILE A 346 28.20 6.95 -29.82
C ILE A 346 26.98 6.14 -30.30
N VAL A 347 25.77 6.56 -29.91
CA VAL A 347 24.53 5.81 -30.10
C VAL A 347 24.08 5.82 -31.56
N LYS A 348 24.13 6.96 -32.26
CA LYS A 348 23.62 7.05 -33.64
C LYS A 348 24.36 6.11 -34.61
N PRO A 349 25.70 6.06 -34.66
CA PRO A 349 26.41 5.12 -35.53
C PRO A 349 26.24 3.66 -35.11
N LEU A 350 26.17 3.40 -33.80
CA LEU A 350 26.03 2.04 -33.27
C LEU A 350 24.72 1.37 -33.70
N LEU A 351 23.62 2.13 -33.71
CA LEU A 351 22.29 1.62 -33.98
C LEU A 351 21.87 1.71 -35.46
N LEU A 352 22.63 2.43 -36.30
CA LEU A 352 22.29 2.64 -37.71
C LEU A 352 22.14 1.33 -38.49
N ASP A 353 23.04 0.38 -38.26
CA ASP A 353 23.06 -0.92 -38.96
C ASP A 353 22.30 -2.03 -38.20
N LYS A 354 21.62 -1.67 -37.11
CA LYS A 354 20.91 -2.64 -36.27
C LYS A 354 19.45 -2.74 -36.70
N ASN A 355 18.93 -3.95 -36.57
CA ASN A 355 17.54 -4.25 -36.85
C ASN A 355 16.65 -3.83 -35.66
N TYR A 356 15.56 -3.12 -35.94
CA TYR A 356 14.59 -2.69 -34.93
C TYR A 356 14.05 -3.84 -34.07
N ALA A 357 13.69 -4.97 -34.68
CA ALA A 357 13.17 -6.13 -33.95
C ALA A 357 14.21 -6.67 -32.95
N GLY A 358 15.49 -6.68 -33.34
CA GLY A 358 16.59 -7.11 -32.48
C GLY A 358 16.80 -6.18 -31.30
N ILE A 359 16.80 -4.86 -31.54
CA ILE A 359 16.94 -3.82 -30.51
C ILE A 359 15.87 -3.95 -29.41
N LEU A 360 14.63 -4.26 -29.80
CA LEU A 360 13.53 -4.43 -28.86
C LEU A 360 13.66 -5.71 -28.02
N CYS A 361 14.17 -6.80 -28.61
CA CYS A 361 14.26 -8.10 -27.94
C CYS A 361 15.47 -8.21 -27.00
N ASP A 362 16.63 -7.69 -27.39
CA ASP A 362 17.85 -7.70 -26.59
C ASP A 362 18.71 -6.46 -26.92
N PHE A 363 18.82 -5.55 -25.95
CA PHE A 363 19.64 -4.34 -26.04
C PHE A 363 20.90 -4.41 -25.17
N SER A 364 21.18 -5.56 -24.55
CA SER A 364 22.26 -5.68 -23.57
C SER A 364 23.64 -5.42 -24.19
N LYS A 365 23.89 -5.94 -25.39
CA LYS A 365 25.16 -5.80 -26.11
C LYS A 365 25.42 -4.35 -26.50
N GLU A 366 24.42 -3.69 -27.07
CA GLU A 366 24.49 -2.29 -27.46
C GLU A 366 24.65 -1.39 -26.23
N SER A 367 23.94 -1.68 -25.13
CA SER A 367 24.08 -0.97 -23.86
C SER A 367 25.50 -1.08 -23.30
N ASP A 368 26.11 -2.25 -23.34
CA ASP A 368 27.49 -2.48 -22.88
C ASP A 368 28.54 -1.79 -23.77
N GLU A 369 28.28 -1.67 -25.08
CA GLU A 369 29.11 -0.89 -25.99
C GLU A 369 29.00 0.61 -25.73
N ILE A 370 27.79 1.13 -25.52
CA ILE A 370 27.55 2.53 -25.13
C ILE A 370 28.27 2.83 -23.81
N ARG A 371 28.17 1.93 -22.82
CA ARG A 371 28.86 2.06 -21.54
C ARG A 371 30.38 2.18 -21.72
N ARG A 372 31.00 1.27 -22.48
CA ARG A 372 32.46 1.26 -22.69
C ARG A 372 32.94 2.50 -23.44
N ALA A 373 32.21 2.92 -24.48
CA ALA A 373 32.55 4.13 -25.23
C ALA A 373 32.40 5.39 -24.35
N MET A 374 31.31 5.49 -23.57
CA MET A 374 31.08 6.63 -22.69
C MET A 374 32.09 6.71 -21.54
N GLN A 375 32.51 5.56 -20.99
CA GLN A 375 33.58 5.49 -20.00
C GLN A 375 34.90 6.08 -20.54
N THR A 376 35.27 5.71 -21.77
CA THR A 376 36.49 6.22 -22.42
C THR A 376 36.44 7.74 -22.62
N GLU A 377 35.28 8.26 -23.02
CA GLU A 377 35.07 9.70 -23.19
C GLU A 377 35.10 10.43 -21.84
N ALA A 378 34.49 9.88 -20.79
CA ALA A 378 34.48 10.48 -19.45
C ALA A 378 35.90 10.57 -18.87
N GLU A 379 36.72 9.53 -19.03
CA GLU A 379 38.11 9.50 -18.56
C GLU A 379 38.98 10.59 -19.24
N SER A 380 38.64 10.96 -20.48
CA SER A 380 39.34 12.01 -21.23
C SER A 380 39.19 13.40 -20.61
N ILE A 381 38.08 13.64 -19.89
CA ILE A 381 37.80 14.88 -19.18
C ILE A 381 38.00 14.75 -17.66
N GLY A 382 38.57 13.64 -17.18
CA GLY A 382 38.85 13.42 -15.77
C GLY A 382 37.65 12.94 -14.93
N TYR A 383 36.63 12.36 -15.55
CA TYR A 383 35.49 11.74 -14.87
C TYR A 383 35.50 10.22 -15.00
N LEU A 384 34.91 9.54 -14.03
CA LEU A 384 34.66 8.10 -14.02
C LEU A 384 33.15 7.87 -14.13
N VAL A 385 32.69 7.03 -15.06
CA VAL A 385 31.29 6.61 -15.12
C VAL A 385 31.05 5.58 -14.01
N LYS A 386 30.27 5.97 -13.00
CA LYS A 386 29.84 5.07 -11.94
C LYS A 386 28.74 4.14 -12.43
N HIS A 387 27.80 4.70 -13.20
CA HIS A 387 26.65 3.97 -13.70
C HIS A 387 26.14 4.59 -14.99
N ILE A 388 25.74 3.74 -15.94
CA ILE A 388 25.00 4.17 -17.13
C ILE A 388 23.99 3.08 -17.49
N VAL A 389 22.76 3.52 -17.71
CA VAL A 389 21.66 2.71 -18.19
C VAL A 389 21.22 3.31 -19.51
N SER A 390 21.20 2.49 -20.55
CA SER A 390 20.73 2.87 -21.88
C SER A 390 19.60 1.92 -22.25
N LEU A 391 18.40 2.44 -22.46
CA LEU A 391 17.22 1.63 -22.77
C LEU A 391 16.47 2.21 -23.98
N PRO A 392 16.10 1.38 -24.97
CA PRO A 392 15.25 1.80 -26.06
C PRO A 392 13.81 1.91 -25.53
N LYS A 393 13.25 3.12 -25.56
CA LYS A 393 11.89 3.37 -25.13
C LYS A 393 10.98 3.45 -26.33
N GLN A 394 10.25 2.38 -26.59
CA GLN A 394 9.38 2.23 -27.75
C GLN A 394 8.06 1.59 -27.33
N LYS A 395 6.96 2.02 -27.96
CA LYS A 395 5.63 1.44 -27.69
C LYS A 395 5.59 -0.06 -28.05
N HIS A 396 6.31 -0.46 -29.09
CA HIS A 396 6.38 -1.88 -29.50
C HIS A 396 6.95 -2.82 -28.44
N SER A 397 7.65 -2.31 -27.42
CA SER A 397 8.09 -3.12 -26.27
C SER A 397 6.91 -3.71 -25.49
N GLU A 398 5.73 -3.09 -25.53
CA GLU A 398 4.48 -3.62 -24.93
C GLU A 398 4.11 -5.00 -25.51
N LEU A 399 4.55 -5.31 -26.74
CA LEU A 399 4.27 -6.60 -27.37
C LEU A 399 5.03 -7.76 -26.71
N LEU A 400 6.16 -7.49 -26.05
CA LEU A 400 6.96 -8.49 -25.34
C LEU A 400 6.36 -8.82 -23.96
N GLU A 401 5.43 -8.02 -23.49
CA GLU A 401 4.67 -8.26 -22.26
C GLU A 401 3.47 -9.18 -22.51
N ASN A 402 2.73 -9.50 -21.46
CA ASN A 402 1.49 -10.28 -21.59
C ASN A 402 0.40 -9.40 -22.19
N LEU A 403 -0.01 -9.72 -23.41
CA LEU A 403 -1.09 -9.06 -24.13
C LEU A 403 -2.40 -9.81 -23.93
N GLU A 404 -3.44 -9.06 -23.57
CA GLU A 404 -4.82 -9.54 -23.55
C GLU A 404 -5.56 -9.00 -24.78
N ILE A 405 -6.08 -9.92 -25.59
CA ILE A 405 -6.86 -9.63 -26.79
C ILE A 405 -8.29 -10.11 -26.54
N ASN A 406 -9.19 -9.14 -26.35
CA ASN A 406 -10.59 -9.41 -26.12
C ASN A 406 -11.44 -8.99 -27.32
N ASN A 407 -12.44 -9.80 -27.63
CA ASN A 407 -13.44 -9.53 -28.68
C ASN A 407 -14.72 -8.88 -28.12
N ASP A 408 -14.64 -8.26 -26.94
CA ASP A 408 -15.79 -7.90 -26.09
C ASP A 408 -16.65 -6.74 -26.59
N ASP A 409 -16.20 -5.99 -27.61
CA ASP A 409 -16.89 -4.77 -28.03
C ASP A 409 -18.34 -5.05 -28.51
N LYS A 410 -18.59 -6.22 -29.12
CA LYS A 410 -19.92 -6.82 -29.36
C LYS A 410 -19.79 -8.35 -29.56
N PRO A 411 -20.70 -9.16 -28.97
CA PRO A 411 -20.73 -10.60 -29.26
C PRO A 411 -21.03 -10.83 -30.75
N GLU A 412 -20.08 -11.45 -31.45
CA GLU A 412 -20.19 -11.71 -32.88
C GLU A 412 -21.05 -12.95 -33.16
N GLU A 413 -21.79 -12.92 -34.27
CA GLU A 413 -22.57 -14.06 -34.75
C GLU A 413 -21.75 -14.89 -35.74
N PHE A 414 -21.61 -16.18 -35.46
CA PHE A 414 -20.94 -17.16 -36.30
C PHE A 414 -21.95 -18.14 -36.88
N SER A 415 -21.82 -18.48 -38.17
CA SER A 415 -22.63 -19.51 -38.81
C SER A 415 -22.04 -20.89 -38.53
N THR A 416 -22.90 -21.81 -38.05
CA THR A 416 -22.57 -23.22 -37.81
C THR A 416 -22.56 -24.03 -39.12
N SER A 417 -22.35 -25.35 -39.04
CA SER A 417 -22.45 -26.25 -40.19
C SER A 417 -23.87 -26.37 -40.76
N ALA A 418 -24.90 -26.08 -39.95
CA ALA A 418 -26.29 -26.07 -40.40
C ALA A 418 -26.68 -24.71 -40.99
N THR A 419 -27.27 -24.74 -42.17
CA THR A 419 -27.72 -23.53 -42.88
C THR A 419 -28.72 -22.72 -42.04
N GLY A 420 -28.45 -21.43 -41.89
CA GLY A 420 -29.35 -20.49 -41.20
C GLY A 420 -29.22 -20.49 -39.67
N VAL A 421 -28.42 -21.37 -39.07
CA VAL A 421 -28.19 -21.38 -37.62
C VAL A 421 -26.92 -20.62 -37.28
N LYS A 422 -27.12 -19.54 -36.52
CA LYS A 422 -26.04 -18.71 -35.99
C LYS A 422 -25.91 -18.88 -34.49
N VAL A 423 -24.67 -18.85 -34.02
CA VAL A 423 -24.29 -18.89 -32.61
C VAL A 423 -23.55 -17.62 -32.25
N LYS A 424 -23.57 -17.25 -30.97
CA LYS A 424 -22.77 -16.13 -30.45
C LYS A 424 -21.65 -16.66 -29.58
N LEU A 425 -20.45 -16.14 -29.78
CA LEU A 425 -19.26 -16.55 -29.05
C LEU A 425 -18.38 -15.33 -28.82
N SER A 426 -17.90 -15.15 -27.59
CA SER A 426 -16.80 -14.25 -27.27
C SER A 426 -15.51 -15.06 -27.09
N THR A 427 -14.36 -14.46 -27.36
CA THR A 427 -13.08 -15.13 -27.21
C THR A 427 -12.07 -14.16 -26.65
N ALA A 428 -11.51 -14.53 -25.50
CA ALA A 428 -10.39 -13.84 -24.88
C ALA A 428 -9.12 -14.65 -25.10
N VAL A 429 -8.05 -13.98 -25.54
CA VAL A 429 -6.74 -14.58 -25.77
C VAL A 429 -5.68 -13.82 -25.02
N ASN A 430 -4.95 -14.53 -24.15
CA ASN A 430 -3.74 -14.03 -23.52
C ASN A 430 -2.53 -14.64 -24.21
N LEU A 431 -1.62 -13.78 -24.67
CA LEU A 431 -0.43 -14.19 -25.41
C LEU A 431 0.74 -13.27 -25.09
N LYS A 432 1.95 -13.67 -25.50
CA LYS A 432 3.15 -12.82 -25.46
C LYS A 432 4.06 -13.13 -26.63
N PHE A 433 4.83 -12.15 -27.10
CA PHE A 433 5.85 -12.40 -28.11
C PHE A 433 7.16 -12.85 -27.46
N LYS A 434 7.69 -14.01 -27.89
CA LYS A 434 9.04 -14.44 -27.48
C LYS A 434 10.12 -13.67 -28.26
N SER A 435 9.83 -13.38 -29.52
CA SER A 435 10.68 -12.64 -30.43
C SER A 435 9.79 -11.91 -31.44
N LEU A 436 10.23 -10.74 -31.90
CA LEU A 436 9.49 -9.97 -32.90
C LEU A 436 9.92 -10.30 -34.34
N GLU A 437 10.76 -11.32 -34.55
CA GLU A 437 11.30 -11.69 -35.87
C GLU A 437 10.19 -12.06 -36.87
N LYS A 438 9.20 -12.86 -36.47
CA LYS A 438 8.09 -13.27 -37.33
C LYS A 438 7.13 -12.14 -37.69
N ILE A 439 7.18 -11.01 -36.96
CA ILE A 439 6.32 -9.85 -37.20
C ILE A 439 7.10 -8.61 -37.63
N GLU A 440 8.34 -8.79 -38.06
CA GLU A 440 9.24 -7.70 -38.47
C GLU A 440 8.59 -6.77 -39.51
N ASP A 441 7.88 -7.34 -40.48
CA ASP A 441 7.16 -6.59 -41.52
C ASP A 441 6.00 -5.75 -40.97
N TYR A 442 5.42 -6.15 -39.82
CA TYR A 442 4.35 -5.43 -39.14
C TYR A 442 4.85 -4.35 -38.18
N LEU A 443 6.14 -4.31 -37.82
CA LEU A 443 6.67 -3.35 -36.85
C LEU A 443 6.65 -1.88 -37.34
N ASN A 444 6.38 -1.65 -38.63
CA ASN A 444 6.11 -0.30 -39.15
C ASN A 444 4.69 0.19 -38.86
N GLN A 445 3.80 -0.68 -38.38
CA GLN A 445 2.46 -0.35 -37.91
C GLN A 445 2.48 -0.01 -36.42
N THR A 446 1.42 0.60 -35.93
CA THR A 446 1.21 0.84 -34.50
C THR A 446 0.89 -0.46 -33.76
N VAL A 447 1.14 -0.48 -32.45
CA VAL A 447 0.82 -1.64 -31.59
C VAL A 447 -0.66 -2.01 -31.68
N ASP A 448 -1.54 -1.01 -31.77
CA ASP A 448 -2.99 -1.23 -31.86
C ASP A 448 -3.39 -1.88 -33.19
N GLU A 449 -2.78 -1.48 -34.31
CA GLU A 449 -2.98 -2.14 -35.62
C GLU A 449 -2.52 -3.60 -35.61
N ILE A 450 -1.43 -3.92 -34.92
CA ILE A 450 -0.96 -5.31 -34.73
C ILE A 450 -1.96 -6.09 -33.87
N LYS A 451 -2.47 -5.49 -32.78
CA LYS A 451 -3.52 -6.11 -31.95
C LYS A 451 -4.79 -6.37 -32.76
N ASP A 452 -5.19 -5.43 -33.61
CA ASP A 452 -6.35 -5.60 -34.51
C ASP A 452 -6.12 -6.74 -35.52
N LEU A 453 -4.91 -6.87 -36.07
CA LEU A 453 -4.58 -7.99 -36.97
C LEU A 453 -4.65 -9.36 -36.27
N ILE A 454 -4.21 -9.43 -35.01
CA ILE A 454 -4.36 -10.63 -34.17
C ILE A 454 -5.85 -10.90 -33.92
N LYS A 455 -6.60 -9.86 -33.54
CA LYS A 455 -8.05 -9.92 -33.29
C LYS A 455 -8.80 -10.47 -34.50
N ASP A 456 -8.50 -9.97 -35.69
CA ASP A 456 -9.07 -10.44 -36.95
C ASP A 456 -8.69 -11.88 -37.28
N THR A 457 -7.47 -12.29 -36.96
CA THR A 457 -7.01 -13.68 -37.13
C THR A 457 -7.73 -14.64 -36.19
N VAL A 458 -7.93 -14.25 -34.93
CA VAL A 458 -8.74 -15.02 -33.98
C VAL A 458 -10.17 -15.16 -34.52
N LYS A 459 -10.78 -14.05 -34.96
CA LYS A 459 -12.13 -14.05 -35.52
C LYS A 459 -12.27 -14.93 -36.76
N SER A 460 -11.33 -14.87 -37.70
CA SER A 460 -11.37 -15.70 -38.91
C SER A 460 -11.24 -17.19 -38.57
N THR A 461 -10.31 -17.53 -37.68
CA THR A 461 -10.08 -18.91 -37.23
C THR A 461 -11.30 -19.47 -36.50
N THR A 462 -11.89 -18.70 -35.58
CA THR A 462 -13.14 -19.05 -34.90
C THR A 462 -14.27 -19.27 -35.93
N ARG A 463 -14.43 -18.37 -36.90
CA ARG A 463 -15.46 -18.48 -37.93
C ARG A 463 -15.31 -19.73 -38.79
N GLU A 464 -14.09 -20.09 -39.16
CA GLU A 464 -13.81 -21.28 -39.96
C GLU A 464 -14.11 -22.56 -39.16
N ASN A 465 -13.74 -22.63 -37.89
CA ASN A 465 -14.01 -23.78 -37.03
C ASN A 465 -15.50 -23.90 -36.68
N ILE A 466 -16.18 -22.81 -36.34
CA ILE A 466 -17.62 -22.86 -36.03
C ILE A 466 -18.44 -23.36 -37.23
N ARG A 467 -18.04 -23.04 -38.46
CA ARG A 467 -18.71 -23.53 -39.68
C ARG A 467 -18.66 -25.04 -39.85
N THR A 468 -17.75 -25.75 -39.18
CA THR A 468 -17.70 -27.21 -39.19
C THR A 468 -18.44 -27.85 -38.02
N ILE A 469 -18.84 -27.05 -37.03
CA ILE A 469 -19.48 -27.53 -35.81
C ILE A 469 -21.00 -27.60 -36.00
N ASP A 470 -21.56 -28.76 -35.66
CA ASP A 470 -23.00 -28.98 -35.60
C ASP A 470 -23.66 -28.13 -34.51
N PRO A 471 -24.80 -27.46 -34.78
CA PRO A 471 -25.49 -26.64 -33.78
C PRO A 471 -25.84 -27.38 -32.48
N GLU A 472 -26.29 -28.64 -32.57
CA GLU A 472 -26.61 -29.44 -31.39
C GLU A 472 -25.37 -29.60 -30.51
N ARG A 473 -24.23 -29.87 -31.15
CA ARG A 473 -22.94 -29.98 -30.45
C ARG A 473 -22.54 -28.65 -29.80
N PHE A 474 -22.72 -27.52 -30.49
CA PHE A 474 -22.42 -26.20 -29.93
C PHE A 474 -23.29 -25.89 -28.70
N TYR A 475 -24.60 -26.08 -28.76
CA TYR A 475 -25.51 -25.66 -27.69
C TYR A 475 -25.60 -26.65 -26.53
N MET A 476 -25.56 -27.95 -26.83
CA MET A 476 -25.77 -28.99 -25.81
C MET A 476 -24.45 -29.57 -25.27
N ARG A 477 -23.34 -29.43 -26.02
CA ARG A 477 -22.07 -30.13 -25.74
C ARG A 477 -20.85 -29.23 -25.95
N PHE A 478 -20.96 -27.94 -25.60
CA PHE A 478 -19.85 -27.00 -25.77
C PHE A 478 -18.61 -27.41 -24.96
N TYR A 479 -18.83 -27.76 -23.69
CA TYR A 479 -17.79 -28.13 -22.73
C TYR A 479 -17.61 -29.65 -22.59
N GLU A 480 -18.66 -30.43 -22.85
CA GLU A 480 -18.71 -31.87 -22.57
C GLU A 480 -18.50 -32.69 -23.85
N PRO A 481 -17.35 -33.37 -24.01
CA PRO A 481 -17.12 -34.24 -25.15
C PRO A 481 -17.82 -35.60 -25.00
N ILE A 482 -18.06 -36.26 -26.14
CA ILE A 482 -18.37 -37.70 -26.18
C ILE A 482 -17.06 -38.49 -26.23
N ALA A 483 -17.06 -39.73 -25.72
CA ALA A 483 -15.91 -40.63 -25.80
C ALA A 483 -15.38 -40.74 -27.25
N GLY A 484 -14.15 -40.26 -27.46
CA GLY A 484 -13.46 -40.25 -28.77
C GLY A 484 -13.48 -38.91 -29.52
N GLU A 485 -14.21 -37.90 -29.04
CA GLU A 485 -14.27 -36.55 -29.63
C GLU A 485 -13.68 -35.51 -28.66
N LYS A 486 -13.18 -34.38 -29.17
CA LYS A 486 -12.83 -33.21 -28.32
C LYS A 486 -14.09 -32.42 -27.98
N SER A 487 -14.05 -31.53 -26.99
CA SER A 487 -15.12 -30.55 -26.80
C SER A 487 -14.98 -29.43 -27.82
N VAL A 488 -16.08 -28.72 -28.11
CA VAL A 488 -16.05 -27.54 -29.00
C VAL A 488 -15.09 -26.49 -28.44
N GLU A 489 -15.11 -26.30 -27.12
CA GLU A 489 -14.18 -25.41 -26.42
C GLU A 489 -12.71 -25.76 -26.72
N GLN A 490 -12.34 -27.04 -26.64
CA GLN A 490 -10.96 -27.48 -26.84
C GLN A 490 -10.53 -27.40 -28.31
N GLU A 491 -11.42 -27.72 -29.26
CA GLU A 491 -11.15 -27.55 -30.70
C GLU A 491 -10.83 -26.10 -31.04
N LEU A 492 -11.62 -25.16 -30.51
CA LEU A 492 -11.38 -23.73 -30.71
C LEU A 492 -10.07 -23.28 -30.06
N LYS A 493 -9.78 -23.72 -28.82
CA LYS A 493 -8.51 -23.42 -28.15
C LYS A 493 -7.31 -23.88 -28.97
N ASP A 494 -7.34 -25.12 -29.45
CA ASP A 494 -6.25 -25.72 -30.22
C ASP A 494 -6.06 -25.01 -31.57
N ALA A 495 -7.15 -24.75 -32.29
CA ALA A 495 -7.11 -24.10 -33.59
C ALA A 495 -6.60 -22.66 -33.50
N ILE A 496 -7.11 -21.87 -32.54
CA ILE A 496 -6.67 -20.49 -32.33
C ILE A 496 -5.21 -20.46 -31.89
N THR A 497 -4.82 -21.34 -30.96
CA THR A 497 -3.43 -21.42 -30.49
C THR A 497 -2.49 -21.71 -31.65
N THR A 498 -2.77 -22.77 -32.42
CA THR A 498 -1.93 -23.18 -33.56
C THR A 498 -1.76 -22.05 -34.58
N THR A 499 -2.87 -21.42 -35.00
CA THR A 499 -2.82 -20.33 -35.99
C THR A 499 -2.01 -19.14 -35.49
N LEU A 500 -2.16 -18.76 -34.21
CA LEU A 500 -1.43 -17.61 -33.65
C LEU A 500 0.06 -17.89 -33.51
N GLU A 501 0.45 -19.07 -33.01
CA GLU A 501 1.86 -19.47 -32.86
C GLU A 501 2.57 -19.60 -34.22
N GLU A 502 1.89 -20.17 -35.23
CA GLU A 502 2.45 -20.34 -36.57
C GLU A 502 2.63 -18.99 -37.27
N ARG A 503 1.57 -18.16 -37.30
CA ARG A 503 1.53 -16.90 -38.05
C ARG A 503 2.32 -15.78 -37.40
N PHE A 504 2.25 -15.63 -36.08
CA PHE A 504 2.86 -14.51 -35.36
C PHE A 504 4.07 -14.91 -34.50
N GLY A 505 4.29 -16.21 -34.25
CA GLY A 505 5.40 -16.65 -33.39
C GLY A 505 5.20 -16.29 -31.92
N VAL A 506 3.95 -16.06 -31.52
CA VAL A 506 3.59 -15.78 -30.13
C VAL A 506 3.65 -17.06 -29.29
N ILE A 507 3.71 -16.88 -27.99
CA ILE A 507 3.39 -17.93 -27.02
C ILE A 507 1.99 -17.63 -26.52
N VAL A 508 1.04 -18.52 -26.79
CA VAL A 508 -0.32 -18.38 -26.31
C VAL A 508 -0.39 -18.92 -24.88
N ILE A 509 -0.67 -18.02 -23.93
CA ILE A 509 -0.75 -18.35 -22.51
C ILE A 509 -2.11 -18.98 -22.19
N ARG A 510 -3.18 -18.41 -22.77
CA ARG A 510 -4.55 -18.87 -22.52
C ARG A 510 -5.48 -18.44 -23.65
N VAL A 511 -6.38 -19.33 -24.05
CA VAL A 511 -7.54 -19.02 -24.90
C VAL A 511 -8.80 -19.40 -24.14
N VAL A 512 -9.78 -18.51 -24.08
CA VAL A 512 -11.07 -18.73 -23.41
C VAL A 512 -12.20 -18.40 -24.39
N PRO A 513 -12.75 -19.40 -25.09
CA PRO A 513 -13.96 -19.23 -25.86
C PRO A 513 -15.17 -19.35 -24.94
N ILE A 514 -16.08 -18.37 -24.97
CA ILE A 514 -17.25 -18.30 -24.10
C ILE A 514 -18.50 -18.25 -24.99
N PRO A 515 -19.40 -19.26 -24.90
CA PRO A 515 -20.67 -19.23 -25.59
C PRO A 515 -21.56 -18.16 -24.98
N GLU A 516 -22.11 -17.31 -25.83
CA GLU A 516 -22.94 -16.18 -25.42
C GLU A 516 -24.42 -16.51 -25.57
N GLN A 517 -25.25 -15.78 -24.83
CA GLN A 517 -26.69 -16.00 -24.83
C GLN A 517 -27.29 -15.67 -26.21
N THR A 518 -28.07 -16.60 -26.74
CA THR A 518 -28.80 -16.47 -28.00
C THR A 518 -30.30 -16.57 -27.77
N ASP A 519 -31.10 -16.05 -28.71
CA ASP A 519 -32.56 -16.07 -28.61
C ASP A 519 -33.12 -17.49 -28.38
N ILE A 520 -32.48 -18.53 -28.93
CA ILE A 520 -32.92 -19.93 -28.82
C ILE A 520 -32.63 -20.52 -27.42
N ILE A 521 -31.51 -20.16 -26.81
CA ILE A 521 -31.17 -20.58 -25.43
C ILE A 521 -31.99 -19.79 -24.41
N ASP A 522 -32.20 -18.49 -24.63
CA ASP A 522 -33.12 -17.67 -23.84
C ASP A 522 -34.54 -18.26 -23.85
N TYR A 523 -34.98 -18.74 -25.01
CA TYR A 523 -36.27 -19.40 -25.16
C TYR A 523 -36.34 -20.69 -24.34
N LEU A 524 -35.34 -21.58 -24.47
CA LEU A 524 -35.27 -22.84 -23.72
C LEU A 524 -35.25 -22.61 -22.20
N GLN A 525 -34.40 -21.72 -21.70
CA GLN A 525 -34.28 -21.46 -20.26
C GLN A 525 -35.58 -20.92 -19.67
N ARG A 526 -36.31 -20.07 -20.42
CA ARG A 526 -37.62 -19.58 -19.99
C ARG A 526 -38.67 -20.67 -19.97
N LEU A 527 -38.69 -21.53 -20.98
CA LEU A 527 -39.58 -22.69 -21.02
C LEU A 527 -39.36 -23.62 -19.81
N MET A 528 -38.10 -23.91 -19.47
CA MET A 528 -37.73 -24.74 -18.31
C MET A 528 -38.10 -24.10 -16.96
N GLY A 529 -38.18 -22.76 -16.91
CA GLY A 529 -38.58 -21.99 -15.73
C GLY A 529 -40.10 -21.93 -15.50
N MET A 530 -40.93 -22.36 -16.46
CA MET A 530 -42.38 -22.29 -16.39
C MET A 530 -43.01 -23.65 -16.06
N VAL A 531 -44.16 -23.61 -15.37
CA VAL A 531 -45.03 -24.78 -15.17
C VAL A 531 -46.30 -24.54 -15.99
N GLY A 532 -46.60 -25.46 -16.90
CA GLY A 532 -47.82 -25.45 -17.70
C GLY A 532 -48.91 -26.29 -17.04
N SER A 533 -50.17 -25.99 -17.37
CA SER A 533 -51.32 -26.79 -16.93
C SER A 533 -52.21 -27.15 -18.10
N PHE A 534 -52.70 -28.39 -18.16
CA PHE A 534 -53.55 -28.91 -19.22
C PHE A 534 -54.84 -29.51 -18.67
N ASN A 535 -55.92 -29.45 -19.45
CA ASN A 535 -57.21 -30.02 -19.12
C ASN A 535 -57.69 -30.93 -20.26
N CYS A 536 -58.16 -32.13 -19.91
CA CYS A 536 -58.75 -33.07 -20.87
C CYS A 536 -60.17 -33.39 -20.46
N GLU A 537 -61.09 -33.40 -21.43
CA GLU A 537 -62.49 -33.76 -21.22
C GLU A 537 -62.87 -34.91 -22.13
N VAL A 538 -63.28 -36.03 -21.52
CA VAL A 538 -63.60 -37.28 -22.20
C VAL A 538 -65.09 -37.54 -22.10
N LEU A 539 -65.77 -37.55 -23.25
CA LEU A 539 -67.18 -37.91 -23.33
C LEU A 539 -67.34 -39.44 -23.23
N SER A 540 -68.31 -39.88 -22.44
CA SER A 540 -68.61 -41.32 -22.35
C SER A 540 -69.17 -41.86 -23.68
N LEU A 541 -68.58 -42.95 -24.17
CA LEU A 541 -69.04 -43.68 -25.36
C LEU A 541 -70.43 -44.31 -25.16
N THR A 542 -70.82 -44.59 -23.92
CA THR A 542 -72.12 -45.20 -23.55
C THR A 542 -73.19 -44.19 -23.17
N GLY A 543 -72.89 -42.89 -23.29
CA GLY A 543 -73.76 -41.80 -22.84
C GLY A 543 -73.60 -41.51 -21.35
N GLY A 544 -73.36 -40.25 -20.98
CA GLY A 544 -73.14 -39.82 -19.60
C GLY A 544 -72.38 -38.50 -19.48
N GLN A 545 -72.16 -38.04 -18.25
CA GLN A 545 -71.39 -36.82 -17.98
C GLN A 545 -69.91 -37.03 -18.31
N ALA A 546 -69.28 -35.99 -18.85
CA ALA A 546 -67.88 -36.04 -19.24
C ALA A 546 -66.95 -36.19 -18.04
N VAL A 547 -65.90 -36.99 -18.19
CA VAL A 547 -64.84 -37.12 -17.19
C VAL A 547 -63.78 -36.07 -17.49
N LYS A 548 -63.45 -35.24 -16.50
CA LYS A 548 -62.45 -34.18 -16.64
C LYS A 548 -61.17 -34.53 -15.90
N PHE A 549 -60.05 -34.40 -16.59
CA PHE A 549 -58.70 -34.53 -16.04
C PHE A 549 -58.00 -33.17 -16.10
N GLN A 550 -57.24 -32.86 -15.05
CA GLN A 550 -56.39 -31.68 -14.98
C GLN A 550 -54.99 -32.13 -14.58
N GLY A 551 -53.98 -31.67 -15.30
CA GLY A 551 -52.59 -31.96 -14.97
C GLY A 551 -51.65 -30.77 -15.14
N GLU A 552 -50.50 -30.84 -14.49
CA GLU A 552 -49.44 -29.84 -14.57
C GLU A 552 -48.17 -30.47 -15.12
N PHE A 553 -47.46 -29.76 -15.99
CA PHE A 553 -46.24 -30.24 -16.62
C PHE A 553 -45.12 -29.21 -16.57
N LYS A 554 -43.88 -29.71 -16.60
CA LYS A 554 -42.66 -28.90 -16.67
C LYS A 554 -41.75 -29.41 -17.78
N ILE A 555 -41.02 -28.48 -18.38
CA ILE A 555 -40.02 -28.78 -19.41
C ILE A 555 -38.68 -29.01 -18.72
N LEU A 556 -38.07 -30.17 -18.97
CA LEU A 556 -36.78 -30.55 -18.38
C LEU A 556 -35.60 -30.13 -19.26
N GLY A 557 -35.81 -30.07 -20.57
CA GLY A 557 -34.77 -29.73 -21.54
C GLY A 557 -35.15 -30.18 -22.95
N ILE A 558 -34.14 -30.38 -23.78
CA ILE A 558 -34.30 -30.93 -25.13
C ILE A 558 -34.05 -32.43 -25.06
N GLU A 559 -34.94 -33.23 -25.65
CA GLU A 559 -34.78 -34.68 -25.68
C GLU A 559 -33.57 -35.05 -26.55
N GLN A 560 -32.83 -36.08 -26.13
CA GLN A 560 -31.61 -36.50 -26.84
C GLN A 560 -31.88 -36.78 -28.33
N GLY A 561 -31.07 -36.18 -29.22
CA GLY A 561 -31.23 -36.31 -30.67
C GLY A 561 -32.41 -35.55 -31.29
N SER A 562 -33.16 -34.78 -30.49
CA SER A 562 -34.34 -34.01 -30.95
C SER A 562 -34.04 -32.52 -31.14
N TRP A 563 -32.77 -32.11 -31.15
CA TRP A 563 -32.37 -30.70 -31.31
C TRP A 563 -32.96 -30.06 -32.56
N TYR A 564 -32.92 -30.74 -33.71
CA TYR A 564 -33.46 -30.20 -34.96
C TYR A 564 -34.98 -30.04 -34.95
N VAL A 565 -35.70 -30.91 -34.21
CA VAL A 565 -37.14 -30.78 -34.00
C VAL A 565 -37.42 -29.52 -33.16
N PHE A 566 -36.66 -29.33 -32.08
CA PHE A 566 -36.75 -28.13 -31.25
C PHE A 566 -36.41 -26.86 -32.02
N GLN A 567 -35.34 -26.87 -32.80
CA GLN A 567 -34.93 -25.73 -33.62
C GLN A 567 -36.01 -25.36 -34.65
N SER A 568 -36.60 -26.35 -35.33
CA SER A 568 -37.68 -26.12 -36.28
C SER A 568 -38.91 -25.55 -35.58
N ALA A 569 -39.30 -26.10 -34.43
CA ALA A 569 -40.42 -25.61 -33.64
C ALA A 569 -40.17 -24.18 -33.16
N PHE A 570 -38.99 -23.87 -32.64
CA PHE A 570 -38.57 -22.52 -32.27
C PHE A 570 -38.68 -21.55 -33.45
N GLN A 571 -38.22 -21.94 -34.64
CA GLN A 571 -38.27 -21.07 -35.81
C GLN A 571 -39.71 -20.79 -36.27
N SER A 572 -40.57 -21.81 -36.32
CA SER A 572 -42.00 -21.63 -36.63
C SER A 572 -42.70 -20.75 -35.58
N MET A 573 -42.40 -20.93 -34.30
CA MET A 573 -42.91 -20.08 -33.23
C MET A 573 -42.42 -18.64 -33.37
N ARG A 574 -41.13 -18.45 -33.63
CA ARG A 574 -40.50 -17.13 -33.79
C ARG A 574 -41.12 -16.36 -34.95
N GLU A 575 -41.42 -17.01 -36.07
CA GLU A 575 -42.09 -16.44 -37.24
C GLU A 575 -43.52 -15.98 -36.91
N LEU A 576 -44.29 -16.82 -36.21
CA LEU A 576 -45.64 -16.48 -35.74
C LEU A 576 -45.65 -15.32 -34.72
N GLN A 577 -44.57 -15.15 -33.96
CA GLN A 577 -44.48 -14.19 -32.85
C GLN A 577 -43.77 -12.89 -33.21
N GLN A 578 -43.28 -12.71 -34.44
CA GLN A 578 -42.60 -11.47 -34.84
C GLN A 578 -43.50 -10.24 -34.68
N GLU A 579 -44.80 -10.39 -34.92
CA GLU A 579 -45.79 -9.32 -34.78
C GLU A 579 -46.05 -8.99 -33.31
N SER A 580 -46.30 -10.01 -32.47
CA SER A 580 -46.47 -9.88 -31.02
C SER A 580 -45.20 -9.33 -30.34
N LEU A 581 -44.00 -9.67 -30.82
CA LEU A 581 -42.73 -9.13 -30.32
C LEU A 581 -42.55 -7.63 -30.64
N LYS A 582 -43.02 -7.18 -31.81
CA LYS A 582 -43.05 -5.75 -32.18
C LYS A 582 -44.04 -4.99 -31.29
N GLU A 583 -45.24 -5.55 -31.09
CA GLU A 583 -46.26 -5.00 -30.18
C GLU A 583 -45.72 -4.90 -28.75
N ARG A 584 -45.08 -5.96 -28.22
CA ARG A 584 -44.47 -5.94 -26.88
C ARG A 584 -43.39 -4.87 -26.74
N LYS A 585 -42.51 -4.71 -27.73
CA LYS A 585 -41.47 -3.65 -27.71
C LYS A 585 -42.09 -2.26 -27.71
N ALA A 586 -43.15 -2.04 -28.49
CA ALA A 586 -43.90 -0.78 -28.51
C ALA A 586 -44.56 -0.51 -27.15
N LEU A 587 -45.23 -1.51 -26.57
CA LEU A 587 -45.88 -1.41 -25.25
C LEU A 587 -44.90 -1.20 -24.11
N LYS A 588 -43.73 -1.86 -24.09
CA LYS A 588 -42.68 -1.60 -23.08
C LYS A 588 -42.12 -0.19 -23.19
N LYS A 589 -41.97 0.34 -24.42
CA LYS A 589 -41.56 1.73 -24.66
C LYS A 589 -42.63 2.72 -24.21
N GLN A 590 -43.91 2.40 -24.42
CA GLN A 590 -45.05 3.18 -23.93
C GLN A 590 -45.11 3.16 -22.40
N TYR A 591 -44.98 1.99 -21.78
CA TYR A 591 -44.92 1.82 -20.32
C TYR A 591 -43.79 2.65 -19.69
N ALA A 592 -42.57 2.55 -20.22
CA ALA A 592 -41.43 3.33 -19.74
C ALA A 592 -41.62 4.84 -19.92
N LYS A 593 -42.29 5.27 -21.00
CA LYS A 593 -42.62 6.68 -21.22
C LYS A 593 -43.63 7.21 -20.19
N VAL A 594 -44.66 6.43 -19.86
CA VAL A 594 -45.68 6.79 -18.86
C VAL A 594 -45.08 6.83 -17.45
N VAL A 595 -44.21 5.87 -17.10
CA VAL A 595 -43.50 5.87 -15.81
C VAL A 595 -42.56 7.07 -15.66
N ASN A 596 -41.87 7.48 -16.73
CA ASN A 596 -40.95 8.63 -16.69
C ASN A 596 -41.65 10.00 -16.65
N LEU A 597 -42.98 10.06 -16.87
CA LEU A 597 -43.76 11.31 -16.83
C LEU A 597 -44.19 11.72 -15.40
N GLY A 598 -43.83 10.94 -14.37
CA GLY A 598 -43.89 11.36 -12.96
C GLY A 598 -45.20 11.10 -12.22
N ASP A 599 -46.35 11.02 -12.90
CA ASP A 599 -47.66 10.78 -12.27
C ASP A 599 -48.10 9.32 -12.40
N VAL A 600 -47.48 8.45 -11.59
CA VAL A 600 -47.79 7.01 -11.53
C VAL A 600 -49.19 6.74 -10.94
N GLU A 601 -49.70 7.63 -10.07
CA GLU A 601 -51.02 7.50 -9.44
C GLU A 601 -52.18 7.82 -10.38
N GLU A 602 -52.06 8.85 -11.23
CA GLU A 602 -53.12 9.18 -12.22
C GLU A 602 -53.18 8.17 -13.37
N ASN A 603 -52.07 7.55 -13.74
CA ASN A 603 -51.99 6.61 -14.88
C ASN A 603 -52.04 5.14 -14.46
N ARG A 604 -52.50 4.83 -13.24
CA ARG A 604 -52.49 3.47 -12.68
C ARG A 604 -53.32 2.48 -13.51
N GLU A 605 -54.44 2.92 -14.07
CA GLU A 605 -55.32 2.10 -14.90
C GLU A 605 -54.67 1.80 -16.27
N GLU A 606 -54.12 2.82 -16.95
CA GLU A 606 -53.38 2.66 -18.21
C GLU A 606 -52.12 1.77 -18.03
N LEU A 607 -51.36 1.96 -16.94
CA LEU A 607 -50.23 1.09 -16.61
C LEU A 607 -50.67 -0.34 -16.29
N GLY A 608 -51.84 -0.52 -15.69
CA GLY A 608 -52.46 -1.81 -15.43
C GLY A 608 -52.84 -2.55 -16.72
N GLU A 609 -53.48 -1.85 -17.65
CA GLU A 609 -53.85 -2.38 -18.97
C GLU A 609 -52.62 -2.72 -19.82
N ILE A 610 -51.62 -1.83 -19.88
CA ILE A 610 -50.35 -2.10 -20.60
C ILE A 610 -49.63 -3.29 -19.97
N SER A 611 -49.59 -3.38 -18.64
CA SER A 611 -48.97 -4.54 -17.95
C SER A 611 -49.72 -5.83 -18.22
N GLN A 612 -51.05 -5.80 -18.22
CA GLN A 612 -51.87 -6.97 -18.52
C GLN A 612 -51.68 -7.41 -19.98
N ARG A 613 -51.69 -6.47 -20.93
CA ARG A 613 -51.44 -6.76 -22.35
C ARG A 613 -50.03 -7.28 -22.59
N ILE A 614 -49.02 -6.78 -21.87
CA ILE A 614 -47.66 -7.34 -21.89
C ILE A 614 -47.66 -8.78 -21.36
N ARG A 615 -48.39 -9.08 -20.27
CA ARG A 615 -48.50 -10.45 -19.73
C ARG A 615 -49.21 -11.41 -20.68
N ASP A 616 -50.27 -10.95 -21.36
CA ASP A 616 -51.03 -11.75 -22.31
C ASP A 616 -50.20 -12.04 -23.56
N ILE A 617 -49.53 -11.02 -24.10
CA ILE A 617 -48.56 -11.16 -25.19
C ILE A 617 -47.39 -12.06 -24.77
N GLU A 618 -46.93 -11.98 -23.52
CA GLU A 618 -45.89 -12.88 -23.01
C GLU A 618 -46.35 -14.33 -23.03
N LYS A 619 -47.56 -14.66 -22.58
CA LYS A 619 -48.12 -16.03 -22.69
C LYS A 619 -48.19 -16.53 -24.14
N GLU A 620 -48.65 -15.68 -25.07
CA GLU A 620 -48.71 -15.98 -26.51
C GLU A 620 -47.31 -16.13 -27.15
N ILE A 621 -46.31 -15.37 -26.69
CA ILE A 621 -44.92 -15.37 -27.19
C ILE A 621 -44.10 -16.58 -26.71
N PHE A 622 -44.54 -17.34 -25.72
CA PHE A 622 -43.72 -18.47 -25.25
C PHE A 622 -44.12 -19.83 -25.83
N GLY A 623 -45.28 -19.92 -26.50
CA GLY A 623 -45.73 -21.17 -27.12
C GLY A 623 -46.09 -22.27 -26.11
N MET A 624 -46.15 -21.94 -24.82
CA MET A 624 -46.57 -22.86 -23.76
C MET A 624 -48.00 -23.35 -24.01
N ASP A 625 -48.87 -22.48 -24.54
CA ASP A 625 -50.23 -22.87 -24.95
C ASP A 625 -50.24 -23.85 -26.12
N ASN A 626 -49.26 -23.79 -27.03
CA ASN A 626 -49.15 -24.74 -28.14
C ASN A 626 -48.68 -26.12 -27.64
N ILE A 627 -47.75 -26.13 -26.68
CA ILE A 627 -47.31 -27.35 -26.00
C ILE A 627 -48.48 -27.96 -25.20
N LYS A 628 -49.19 -27.13 -24.43
CA LYS A 628 -50.42 -27.52 -23.72
C LYS A 628 -51.45 -28.13 -24.66
N ASN A 629 -51.82 -27.43 -25.74
CA ASN A 629 -52.81 -27.91 -26.71
C ASN A 629 -52.38 -29.24 -27.36
N SER A 630 -51.07 -29.44 -27.56
CA SER A 630 -50.51 -30.71 -28.05
C SER A 630 -50.71 -31.84 -27.04
N ILE A 631 -50.41 -31.59 -25.76
CA ILE A 631 -50.65 -32.54 -24.66
C ILE A 631 -52.13 -32.86 -24.58
N GLU A 632 -53.01 -31.85 -24.51
CA GLU A 632 -54.46 -32.01 -24.42
C GLU A 632 -55.00 -32.83 -25.59
N LYS A 633 -54.59 -32.53 -26.82
CA LYS A 633 -55.02 -33.26 -28.00
C LYS A 633 -54.55 -34.71 -27.99
N SER A 634 -53.30 -34.98 -27.64
CA SER A 634 -52.74 -36.34 -27.59
C SER A 634 -53.39 -37.17 -26.50
N VAL A 635 -53.42 -36.64 -25.27
CA VAL A 635 -54.00 -37.31 -24.11
C VAL A 635 -55.50 -37.53 -24.32
N ASN A 636 -56.25 -36.53 -24.78
CA ASN A 636 -57.69 -36.68 -25.03
C ASN A 636 -57.98 -37.68 -26.17
N ALA A 637 -57.19 -37.69 -27.24
CA ALA A 637 -57.36 -38.67 -28.32
C ALA A 637 -57.12 -40.12 -27.85
N LYS A 638 -56.26 -40.33 -26.85
CA LYS A 638 -56.04 -41.66 -26.25
C LYS A 638 -57.13 -41.99 -25.23
N LEU A 639 -57.48 -41.06 -24.35
CA LEU A 639 -58.49 -41.27 -23.33
C LEU A 639 -59.90 -41.50 -23.90
N THR A 640 -60.25 -40.88 -25.04
CA THR A 640 -61.55 -41.11 -25.71
C THR A 640 -61.72 -42.53 -26.28
N THR A 641 -60.63 -43.29 -26.42
CA THR A 641 -60.68 -44.70 -26.84
C THR A 641 -60.88 -45.68 -25.69
N ILE A 642 -60.83 -45.18 -24.44
CA ILE A 642 -60.94 -45.98 -23.22
C ILE A 642 -62.38 -45.89 -22.71
N ASP A 643 -62.92 -47.01 -22.20
CA ASP A 643 -64.25 -47.01 -21.59
C ASP A 643 -64.29 -46.06 -20.38
N SER A 644 -65.33 -45.21 -20.34
CA SER A 644 -65.59 -44.28 -19.24
C SER A 644 -65.67 -44.95 -17.87
N GLU A 645 -66.04 -46.23 -17.79
CA GLU A 645 -66.05 -46.98 -16.54
C GLU A 645 -64.64 -47.25 -16.00
N LEU A 646 -63.67 -47.45 -16.87
CA LEU A 646 -62.26 -47.65 -16.50
C LEU A 646 -61.55 -46.34 -16.14
N LEU A 647 -62.09 -45.20 -16.58
CA LEU A 647 -61.63 -43.87 -16.19
C LEU A 647 -62.11 -43.45 -14.79
N ARG A 648 -63.04 -44.20 -14.18
CA ARG A 648 -63.48 -44.05 -12.78
C ARG A 648 -62.57 -44.90 -11.88
N TYR A 649 -61.34 -44.44 -11.62
CA TYR A 649 -60.41 -45.20 -10.78
C TYR A 649 -61.02 -45.51 -9.40
N THR A 650 -60.97 -46.77 -8.98
CA THR A 650 -61.53 -47.25 -7.71
C THR A 650 -60.48 -47.45 -6.61
N ASP A 651 -59.19 -47.40 -6.95
CA ASP A 651 -58.05 -47.54 -6.01
C ASP A 651 -56.82 -46.71 -6.44
N ASN A 652 -55.85 -46.55 -5.54
CA ASN A 652 -54.61 -45.77 -5.78
C ASN A 652 -53.68 -46.40 -6.82
N LYS A 653 -53.75 -47.72 -7.04
CA LYS A 653 -52.90 -48.44 -8.01
C LYS A 653 -53.32 -48.12 -9.44
N HIS A 654 -54.63 -48.00 -9.68
CA HIS A 654 -55.17 -47.54 -10.96
C HIS A 654 -54.77 -46.09 -11.26
N LEU A 655 -54.75 -45.21 -10.26
CA LEU A 655 -54.31 -43.82 -10.43
C LEU A 655 -52.84 -43.74 -10.88
N SER A 656 -51.92 -44.41 -10.20
CA SER A 656 -50.49 -44.41 -10.59
C SER A 656 -50.24 -45.03 -11.96
N THR A 657 -51.04 -46.03 -12.34
CA THR A 657 -50.97 -46.63 -13.68
C THR A 657 -51.44 -45.64 -14.75
N MET A 658 -52.52 -44.90 -14.48
CA MET A 658 -53.05 -43.86 -15.35
C MET A 658 -52.08 -42.69 -15.49
N GLU A 659 -51.47 -42.22 -14.40
CA GLU A 659 -50.41 -41.20 -14.39
C GLU A 659 -49.27 -41.60 -15.31
N ARG A 660 -48.74 -42.83 -15.17
CA ARG A 660 -47.65 -43.33 -16.01
C ARG A 660 -47.99 -43.25 -17.51
N TYR A 661 -49.20 -43.66 -17.90
CA TYR A 661 -49.62 -43.63 -19.31
C TYR A 661 -49.88 -42.21 -19.82
N VAL A 662 -50.50 -41.35 -19.02
CA VAL A 662 -50.72 -39.95 -19.38
C VAL A 662 -49.37 -39.23 -19.53
N ASN A 663 -48.40 -39.51 -18.65
CA ASN A 663 -47.03 -39.00 -18.77
C ASN A 663 -46.37 -39.46 -20.06
N GLN A 664 -46.49 -40.75 -20.39
CA GLN A 664 -45.93 -41.30 -21.62
C GLN A 664 -46.55 -40.65 -22.88
N TRP A 665 -47.88 -40.55 -22.96
CA TRP A 665 -48.55 -39.97 -24.13
C TRP A 665 -48.29 -38.47 -24.30
N ALA A 666 -48.21 -37.74 -23.19
CA ALA A 666 -47.83 -36.34 -23.20
C ALA A 666 -46.39 -36.18 -23.69
N ARG A 667 -45.45 -36.96 -23.12
CA ARG A 667 -44.04 -36.95 -23.52
C ARG A 667 -43.87 -37.28 -24.99
N GLU A 668 -44.44 -38.39 -25.48
CA GLU A 668 -44.35 -38.79 -26.88
C GLU A 668 -44.85 -37.69 -27.84
N SER A 669 -45.94 -36.99 -27.49
CA SER A 669 -46.48 -35.90 -28.31
C SER A 669 -45.55 -34.69 -28.32
N VAL A 670 -45.03 -34.29 -27.16
CA VAL A 670 -44.19 -33.09 -27.03
C VAL A 670 -42.80 -33.31 -27.61
N VAL A 671 -42.18 -34.46 -27.41
CA VAL A 671 -40.91 -34.84 -28.05
C VAL A 671 -41.08 -34.83 -29.58
N LYS A 672 -42.14 -35.45 -30.10
CA LYS A 672 -42.36 -35.55 -31.55
C LYS A 672 -42.62 -34.20 -32.22
N GLN A 673 -43.32 -33.28 -31.56
CA GLN A 673 -43.73 -32.00 -32.15
C GLN A 673 -42.76 -30.85 -31.85
N TYR A 674 -42.12 -30.88 -30.69
CA TYR A 674 -41.28 -29.77 -30.19
C TYR A 674 -39.87 -30.18 -29.81
N GLY A 675 -39.54 -31.49 -29.81
CA GLY A 675 -38.22 -31.99 -29.42
C GLY A 675 -37.87 -31.77 -27.95
N LEU A 676 -38.87 -31.45 -27.12
CA LEU A 676 -38.70 -31.12 -25.71
C LEU A 676 -39.01 -32.32 -24.83
N GLU A 677 -38.21 -32.48 -23.78
CA GLU A 677 -38.46 -33.44 -22.72
C GLU A 677 -39.33 -32.81 -21.64
N ILE A 678 -40.40 -33.51 -21.24
CA ILE A 678 -41.35 -33.02 -20.24
C ILE A 678 -41.64 -34.06 -19.15
N GLU A 679 -42.04 -33.54 -18.00
CA GLU A 679 -42.54 -34.31 -16.87
C GLU A 679 -43.89 -33.76 -16.45
N ILE A 680 -44.87 -34.64 -16.23
CA ILE A 680 -46.13 -34.27 -15.58
C ILE A 680 -45.93 -34.45 -14.07
N ILE A 681 -46.13 -33.37 -13.34
CA ILE A 681 -45.88 -33.30 -11.90
C ILE A 681 -47.13 -33.72 -11.12
N ASN A 682 -48.30 -33.31 -11.60
CA ASN A 682 -49.58 -33.53 -10.94
C ASN A 682 -50.64 -33.97 -11.96
N LEU A 683 -51.47 -34.94 -11.62
CA LEU A 683 -52.64 -35.35 -12.40
C LEU A 683 -53.83 -35.62 -11.47
N TYR A 684 -54.94 -34.93 -11.72
CA TYR A 684 -56.17 -35.05 -10.94
C TYR A 684 -57.37 -35.29 -11.86
N ARG A 685 -58.34 -36.09 -11.38
CA ARG A 685 -59.65 -36.22 -12.01
C ARG A 685 -60.69 -35.49 -11.20
N ILE A 686 -61.53 -34.73 -11.89
CA ILE A 686 -62.67 -34.04 -11.29
C ILE A 686 -63.86 -35.02 -11.27
N ARG A 687 -64.56 -35.11 -10.13
CA ARG A 687 -65.76 -35.94 -9.99
C ARG A 687 -66.86 -35.45 -10.93
N THR A 688 -67.65 -36.39 -11.45
CA THR A 688 -68.87 -36.03 -12.21
C THR A 688 -69.98 -35.60 -11.25
N GLU A 689 -70.93 -34.75 -11.68
CA GLU A 689 -72.05 -34.31 -10.82
C GLU A 689 -72.90 -35.50 -10.37
N GLY A 690 -73.05 -36.52 -11.22
CA GLY A 690 -73.72 -37.78 -10.86
C GLY A 690 -73.00 -38.55 -9.73
N GLU A 691 -71.67 -38.55 -9.73
CA GLU A 691 -70.86 -39.13 -8.64
C GLU A 691 -70.95 -38.29 -7.37
N GLU A 692 -70.97 -36.96 -7.48
CA GLU A 692 -71.19 -36.07 -6.33
C GLU A 692 -72.57 -36.29 -5.70
N TYR A 693 -73.61 -36.42 -6.52
CA TYR A 693 -74.97 -36.72 -6.08
C TYR A 693 -75.05 -38.10 -5.40
N LEU A 694 -74.47 -39.14 -6.00
CA LEU A 694 -74.43 -40.48 -5.40
C LEU A 694 -73.61 -40.52 -4.10
N SER A 695 -72.49 -39.78 -4.03
CA SER A 695 -71.70 -39.62 -2.82
C SER A 695 -72.53 -38.97 -1.71
N ALA A 696 -73.27 -37.89 -2.04
CA ALA A 696 -74.16 -37.22 -1.09
C ALA A 696 -75.32 -38.14 -0.65
N ALA A 697 -75.93 -38.89 -1.58
CA ALA A 697 -77.02 -39.81 -1.32
C ALA A 697 -76.57 -41.02 -0.46
N ARG A 698 -75.39 -41.61 -0.73
CA ARG A 698 -74.80 -42.66 0.10
C ARG A 698 -74.55 -42.18 1.52
N THR A 699 -73.96 -40.99 1.66
CA THR A 699 -73.73 -40.38 2.99
C THR A 699 -75.04 -40.20 3.77
N LYS A 700 -76.13 -39.86 3.07
CA LYS A 700 -77.47 -39.71 3.66
C LYS A 700 -78.10 -41.06 4.05
N LEU A 701 -77.95 -42.08 3.20
CA LEU A 701 -78.45 -43.44 3.43
C LEU A 701 -77.72 -44.14 4.59
N GLU A 702 -76.40 -43.99 4.68
CA GLU A 702 -75.63 -44.57 5.79
C GLU A 702 -76.06 -43.98 7.13
N ARG A 703 -76.33 -42.67 7.18
CA ARG A 703 -76.94 -42.05 8.37
C ARG A 703 -78.29 -42.65 8.73
N SER A 704 -79.20 -42.83 7.77
CA SER A 704 -80.53 -43.38 8.08
C SER A 704 -80.49 -44.84 8.54
N LYS A 705 -79.56 -45.65 8.01
CA LYS A 705 -79.38 -47.05 8.44
C LYS A 705 -78.89 -47.15 9.88
N VAL A 706 -78.04 -46.23 10.32
CA VAL A 706 -77.56 -46.18 11.71
C VAL A 706 -78.72 -45.84 12.66
N ASP A 707 -79.56 -44.88 12.28
CA ASP A 707 -80.71 -44.46 13.10
C ASP A 707 -81.76 -45.59 13.24
N GLU A 708 -82.05 -46.33 12.16
CA GLU A 708 -82.98 -47.46 12.18
C GLU A 708 -82.46 -48.63 13.03
N ALA A 709 -81.17 -48.93 12.95
CA ALA A 709 -80.54 -49.95 13.78
C ALA A 709 -80.63 -49.62 15.27
N LEU A 710 -80.48 -48.34 15.64
CA LEU A 710 -80.61 -47.89 17.02
C LEU A 710 -82.03 -48.14 17.57
N ALA A 711 -83.07 -47.79 16.81
CA ALA A 711 -84.46 -47.98 17.21
C ALA A 711 -84.85 -49.46 17.37
N GLN A 712 -84.31 -50.35 16.53
CA GLN A 712 -84.55 -51.80 16.65
C GLN A 712 -83.94 -52.39 17.92
N VAL A 713 -82.76 -51.91 18.34
CA VAL A 713 -82.09 -52.37 19.57
C VAL A 713 -82.90 -51.94 20.79
N GLU A 714 -83.41 -50.71 20.82
CA GLU A 714 -84.24 -50.22 21.93
C GLU A 714 -85.54 -51.03 22.09
N ALA A 715 -86.26 -51.30 20.99
CA ALA A 715 -87.49 -52.08 21.01
C ALA A 715 -87.27 -53.52 21.51
N ARG A 716 -86.19 -54.17 21.08
CA ARG A 716 -85.83 -55.53 21.53
C ARG A 716 -85.49 -55.58 23.02
N THR A 717 -84.84 -54.54 23.54
CA THR A 717 -84.50 -54.45 24.96
C THR A 717 -85.76 -54.36 25.82
N GLN A 718 -86.74 -53.56 25.41
CA GLN A 718 -88.02 -53.44 26.10
C GLN A 718 -88.82 -54.77 26.11
N GLN A 719 -88.83 -55.48 24.98
CA GLN A 719 -89.52 -56.77 24.86
C GLN A 719 -88.93 -57.84 25.79
N ARG A 720 -87.59 -57.88 25.90
CA ARG A 720 -86.87 -58.82 26.78
C ARG A 720 -87.20 -58.58 28.26
N GLN A 721 -87.30 -57.31 28.67
CA GLN A 721 -87.69 -56.93 30.02
C GLN A 721 -89.08 -57.50 30.40
N ASN A 722 -90.06 -57.37 29.49
CA ASN A 722 -91.42 -57.85 29.71
C ASN A 722 -91.50 -59.38 29.77
N GLN A 723 -90.72 -60.09 28.94
CA GLN A 723 -90.67 -61.56 28.95
C GLN A 723 -90.10 -62.10 30.25
N LEU A 724 -89.04 -61.47 30.78
CA LEU A 724 -88.46 -61.85 32.06
C LEU A 724 -89.46 -61.68 33.21
N GLU A 725 -90.23 -60.58 33.22
CA GLU A 725 -91.26 -60.37 34.24
C GLU A 725 -92.37 -61.43 34.19
N MET A 726 -92.81 -61.82 32.98
CA MET A 726 -93.82 -62.86 32.79
C MET A 726 -93.32 -64.24 33.22
N SER A 727 -92.07 -64.59 32.91
CA SER A 727 -91.46 -65.87 33.32
C SER A 727 -91.36 -66.00 34.85
N SER A 728 -90.99 -64.92 35.54
CA SER A 728 -90.91 -64.86 37.01
C SER A 728 -92.27 -65.13 37.67
N ARG A 729 -93.36 -64.57 37.10
CA ARG A 729 -94.72 -64.84 37.57
C ARG A 729 -95.14 -66.29 37.37
N LYS A 730 -94.79 -66.89 36.22
CA LYS A 730 -95.10 -68.30 35.91
C LYS A 730 -94.41 -69.26 36.87
N ASN A 731 -93.10 -69.08 37.10
CA ASN A 731 -92.33 -69.96 37.99
C ASN A 731 -92.85 -69.90 39.44
N LYS A 732 -93.27 -68.70 39.89
CA LYS A 732 -93.88 -68.54 41.22
C LYS A 732 -95.21 -69.28 41.37
N ALA A 733 -96.02 -69.34 40.30
CA ALA A 733 -97.27 -70.09 40.31
C ALA A 733 -97.01 -71.61 40.36
N GLN A 734 -96.07 -72.10 39.55
CA GLN A 734 -95.71 -73.53 39.51
C GLN A 734 -95.11 -74.02 40.84
N SER A 735 -94.28 -73.20 41.51
CA SER A 735 -93.75 -73.52 42.84
C SER A 735 -94.86 -73.76 43.87
N ASN A 736 -95.89 -72.92 43.88
CA ASN A 736 -97.02 -73.09 44.81
C ASN A 736 -97.85 -74.35 44.51
N GLU A 737 -97.87 -74.80 43.25
CA GLU A 737 -98.56 -76.01 42.83
C GLU A 737 -97.78 -77.26 43.25
N LEU A 738 -96.46 -77.22 43.12
CA LEU A 738 -95.55 -78.26 43.60
C LEU A 738 -95.68 -78.49 45.11
N ASP A 739 -95.76 -77.42 45.90
CA ASP A 739 -95.95 -77.52 47.36
C ASP A 739 -97.22 -78.30 47.74
N LYS A 740 -98.31 -78.14 46.98
CA LYS A 740 -99.56 -78.87 47.21
C LYS A 740 -99.43 -80.36 46.91
N LEU A 741 -98.70 -80.71 45.84
CA LEU A 741 -98.48 -82.10 45.46
C LEU A 741 -97.64 -82.83 46.50
N TYR A 742 -96.62 -82.18 47.06
CA TYR A 742 -95.83 -82.72 48.18
C TYR A 742 -96.68 -83.01 49.41
N GLU A 743 -97.63 -82.13 49.73
CA GLU A 743 -98.54 -82.32 50.87
C GLU A 743 -99.50 -83.50 50.63
N GLN A 744 -99.97 -83.71 49.39
CA GLN A 744 -100.79 -84.87 49.03
C GLN A 744 -99.99 -86.17 49.10
N ARG A 745 -98.75 -86.17 48.60
CA ARG A 745 -97.84 -87.31 48.71
C ARG A 745 -97.61 -87.70 50.17
N ALA A 746 -97.38 -86.73 51.05
CA ALA A 746 -97.18 -86.98 52.48
C ALA A 746 -98.39 -87.65 53.15
N LYS A 747 -99.62 -87.33 52.69
CA LYS A 747 -100.85 -87.98 53.18
C LYS A 747 -100.96 -89.41 52.71
N LEU A 748 -100.70 -89.68 51.43
CA LEU A 748 -100.72 -91.04 50.88
C LEU A 748 -99.63 -91.91 51.51
N VAL A 749 -98.41 -91.36 51.65
CA VAL A 749 -97.40 -91.60 52.71
C VAL A 749 -97.82 -92.45 53.92
N ALA A 750 -98.71 -91.84 54.69
CA ALA A 750 -99.09 -92.23 56.03
C ALA A 750 -100.25 -93.24 56.07
N ASP A 751 -100.92 -93.48 54.94
CA ASP A 751 -102.00 -94.46 54.83
C ASP A 751 -101.43 -95.83 54.42
N PRO A 752 -101.53 -96.86 55.29
CA PRO A 752 -100.96 -98.19 55.03
C PRO A 752 -101.75 -99.02 54.01
N ASP A 753 -102.98 -98.62 53.66
CA ASP A 753 -103.80 -99.32 52.65
C ASP A 753 -103.79 -98.60 51.28
N ALA A 754 -102.99 -97.56 51.13
CA ALA A 754 -102.95 -96.74 49.92
C ALA A 754 -102.36 -97.48 48.71
N ASP A 755 -103.03 -97.32 47.56
CA ASP A 755 -102.67 -97.90 46.28
C ASP A 755 -101.26 -97.44 45.85
N PRO A 756 -100.30 -98.36 45.65
CA PRO A 756 -98.95 -98.03 45.20
C PRO A 756 -98.92 -97.22 43.90
N ASP A 757 -99.88 -97.43 43.01
CA ASP A 757 -99.93 -96.79 41.69
C ASP A 757 -100.29 -95.29 41.81
N GLU A 758 -101.09 -94.89 42.81
CA GLU A 758 -101.40 -93.47 43.07
C GLU A 758 -100.19 -92.70 43.61
N ARG A 759 -99.33 -93.35 44.41
CA ARG A 759 -98.09 -92.74 44.90
C ARG A 759 -97.08 -92.53 43.78
N GLU A 760 -96.92 -93.52 42.89
CA GLU A 760 -96.02 -93.41 41.75
C GLU A 760 -96.47 -92.31 40.77
N TYR A 761 -97.78 -92.18 40.54
CA TYR A 761 -98.34 -91.10 39.73
C TYR A 761 -98.08 -89.70 40.32
N LEU A 762 -98.18 -89.54 41.64
CA LEU A 762 -97.85 -88.27 42.30
C LEU A 762 -96.36 -87.95 42.26
N ASP A 763 -95.50 -88.96 42.42
CA ASP A 763 -94.05 -88.79 42.32
C ASP A 763 -93.66 -88.36 40.90
N GLU A 764 -94.29 -88.92 39.86
CA GLU A 764 -94.09 -88.46 38.47
C GLU A 764 -94.61 -87.04 38.20
N GLN A 765 -95.67 -86.59 38.88
CA GLN A 765 -96.20 -85.23 38.75
C GLN A 765 -95.26 -84.20 39.41
N ILE A 766 -94.78 -84.52 40.62
CA ILE A 766 -93.79 -83.71 41.34
C ILE A 766 -92.50 -83.59 40.52
N ASP A 767 -91.97 -84.71 40.04
CA ASP A 767 -90.69 -84.74 39.32
C ASP A 767 -90.77 -84.00 37.97
N ARG A 768 -91.95 -83.97 37.33
CA ARG A 768 -92.23 -83.14 36.15
C ARG A 768 -92.24 -81.65 36.47
N LEU A 769 -92.97 -81.23 37.50
CA LEU A 769 -93.06 -79.82 37.89
C LEU A 769 -91.71 -79.29 38.42
N GLU A 770 -90.93 -80.09 39.15
CA GLU A 770 -89.58 -79.70 39.59
C GLU A 770 -88.63 -79.46 38.44
N LYS A 771 -88.65 -80.34 37.42
CA LYS A 771 -87.84 -80.14 36.20
C LYS A 771 -88.26 -78.87 35.45
N GLU A 772 -89.56 -78.56 35.37
CA GLU A 772 -90.03 -77.33 34.73
C GLU A 772 -89.63 -76.04 35.48
N ILE A 773 -89.61 -76.05 36.82
CA ILE A 773 -89.23 -74.88 37.63
C ILE A 773 -87.71 -74.65 37.60
N LEU A 774 -86.92 -75.74 37.61
CA LEU A 774 -85.45 -75.69 37.66
C LEU A 774 -84.78 -75.37 36.32
N THR A 775 -85.52 -75.39 35.21
CA THR A 775 -85.07 -74.85 33.93
C THR A 775 -85.63 -73.44 33.72
N PRO A 776 -84.95 -72.37 34.18
CA PRO A 776 -85.23 -71.06 33.60
C PRO A 776 -84.86 -71.14 32.12
N SER A 777 -85.86 -70.99 31.25
CA SER A 777 -85.69 -70.88 29.80
C SER A 777 -84.63 -69.83 29.47
N LEU A 778 -83.39 -70.30 29.26
CA LEU A 778 -82.24 -69.53 28.78
C LEU A 778 -82.01 -69.77 27.29
N GLU A 779 -82.80 -70.63 26.65
CA GLU A 779 -82.73 -70.88 25.20
C GLU A 779 -83.16 -69.66 24.36
N ASP A 780 -83.93 -68.71 24.91
CA ASP A 780 -84.34 -67.51 24.18
C ASP A 780 -83.29 -66.37 24.20
N ALA A 781 -82.14 -66.55 24.86
CA ALA A 781 -81.11 -65.51 24.97
C ALA A 781 -79.95 -65.62 23.97
N GLY A 782 -79.74 -66.79 23.36
CA GLY A 782 -78.56 -67.09 22.54
C GLY A 782 -78.69 -66.82 21.04
N SER A 783 -79.90 -66.64 20.50
CA SER A 783 -80.13 -66.63 19.04
C SER A 783 -80.06 -65.25 18.37
N ALA A 784 -79.54 -64.22 19.05
CA ALA A 784 -79.62 -62.82 18.57
C ALA A 784 -78.30 -62.21 18.06
N LEU A 785 -77.21 -62.98 17.90
CA LEU A 785 -75.87 -62.45 17.61
C LEU A 785 -75.24 -62.89 16.27
N ASP A 786 -76.00 -63.46 15.33
CA ASP A 786 -75.42 -64.07 14.11
C ASP A 786 -75.84 -63.44 12.77
N ILE A 787 -76.24 -62.17 12.76
CA ILE A 787 -76.47 -61.43 11.52
C ILE A 787 -75.80 -60.08 11.64
N LEU A 788 -74.54 -59.97 11.18
CA LEU A 788 -73.93 -58.78 10.55
C LEU A 788 -72.42 -59.01 10.32
N GLU A 789 -72.08 -59.76 9.27
CA GLU A 789 -70.81 -59.57 8.55
C GLU A 789 -71.10 -59.48 7.04
N PRO A 790 -70.89 -58.33 6.38
CA PRO A 790 -70.88 -58.29 4.93
C PRO A 790 -69.51 -58.71 4.41
N LYS A 791 -69.46 -59.85 3.72
CA LYS A 791 -68.33 -60.23 2.85
C LYS A 791 -68.19 -59.19 1.73
N ARG A 792 -67.06 -58.49 1.66
CA ARG A 792 -66.66 -57.68 0.50
C ARG A 792 -65.73 -58.50 -0.39
N ASP A 793 -66.22 -58.76 -1.60
CA ASP A 793 -65.50 -59.37 -2.71
C ASP A 793 -64.97 -58.24 -3.61
N GLY A 794 -63.70 -58.30 -4.03
CA GLY A 794 -63.07 -57.22 -4.78
C GLY A 794 -61.72 -57.59 -5.37
N SER A 795 -61.71 -58.27 -6.52
CA SER A 795 -60.48 -58.54 -7.28
C SER A 795 -60.65 -58.63 -8.81
N LYS A 796 -61.69 -58.01 -9.39
CA LYS A 796 -61.99 -58.17 -10.83
C LYS A 796 -61.69 -57.00 -11.78
N ASN A 797 -61.41 -55.78 -11.31
CA ASN A 797 -61.33 -54.61 -12.22
C ASN A 797 -59.91 -54.25 -12.74
N THR A 798 -58.84 -54.68 -12.07
CA THR A 798 -57.46 -54.28 -12.45
C THR A 798 -56.96 -54.94 -13.74
N LEU A 799 -57.39 -56.17 -14.01
CA LEU A 799 -57.00 -56.92 -15.21
C LEU A 799 -57.65 -56.38 -16.50
N ALA A 800 -58.87 -55.83 -16.40
CA ALA A 800 -59.61 -55.32 -17.56
C ALA A 800 -59.02 -54.03 -18.15
N PHE A 801 -58.38 -53.18 -17.32
CA PHE A 801 -57.70 -51.97 -17.80
C PHE A 801 -56.40 -52.29 -18.55
N GLU A 802 -55.62 -53.25 -18.04
CA GLU A 802 -54.35 -53.67 -18.67
C GLU A 802 -54.58 -54.42 -19.99
N GLU A 803 -55.66 -55.20 -20.12
CA GLU A 803 -56.02 -55.91 -21.36
C GLU A 803 -56.54 -55.00 -22.48
N GLN A 804 -57.30 -53.94 -22.17
CA GLN A 804 -57.77 -52.99 -23.20
C GLN A 804 -56.67 -52.05 -23.72
N MET A 805 -55.59 -51.85 -22.95
CA MET A 805 -54.49 -50.94 -23.29
C MET A 805 -53.44 -51.56 -24.23
N GLY A 806 -53.58 -52.85 -24.59
CA GLY A 806 -52.88 -53.46 -25.71
C GLY A 806 -51.34 -53.51 -25.61
N LEU A 807 -50.77 -53.74 -24.42
CA LEU A 807 -49.31 -53.85 -24.25
C LEU A 807 -48.94 -54.98 -23.26
N LEU A 808 -48.64 -56.17 -23.79
CA LEU A 808 -47.76 -57.12 -23.08
C LEU A 808 -46.33 -56.56 -23.09
N PRO A 809 -45.55 -56.70 -22.01
CA PRO A 809 -44.11 -56.48 -22.09
C PRO A 809 -43.53 -57.52 -23.05
N GLY A 810 -42.91 -57.06 -24.13
CA GLY A 810 -42.04 -57.89 -24.95
C GLY A 810 -40.90 -58.41 -24.06
N LYS A 811 -40.92 -59.71 -23.75
CA LYS A 811 -39.70 -60.44 -23.39
C LYS A 811 -38.74 -60.30 -24.55
N ASN A 812 -37.78 -59.41 -24.44
CA ASN A 812 -36.42 -59.50 -25.00
C ASN A 812 -35.62 -58.32 -24.44
N ASN A 813 -34.43 -58.61 -23.94
CA ASN A 813 -33.42 -57.74 -23.32
C ASN A 813 -33.47 -57.65 -21.78
N LEU A 814 -33.29 -58.81 -21.16
CA LEU A 814 -32.46 -58.95 -19.96
C LEU A 814 -31.32 -59.88 -20.40
N ASP A 815 -30.22 -59.30 -20.88
CA ASP A 815 -28.89 -59.91 -20.92
C ASP A 815 -27.93 -58.92 -21.58
N SER A 816 -27.20 -58.16 -20.76
CA SER A 816 -25.79 -57.84 -20.95
C SER A 816 -25.36 -56.76 -19.95
N ASP A 817 -24.82 -57.20 -18.82
CA ASP A 817 -23.95 -56.39 -17.97
C ASP A 817 -22.69 -57.24 -17.73
N PRO A 818 -21.54 -56.94 -18.36
CA PRO A 818 -20.29 -57.63 -18.07
C PRO A 818 -19.45 -56.81 -17.09
N SER A 819 -19.42 -57.32 -15.86
CA SER A 819 -18.28 -57.44 -14.93
C SER A 819 -17.18 -56.37 -14.94
N SER A 820 -16.85 -55.86 -13.75
CA SER A 820 -15.45 -55.84 -13.33
C SER A 820 -15.30 -56.44 -11.94
N ASP A 821 -14.79 -57.67 -11.95
CA ASP A 821 -14.29 -58.42 -10.82
C ASP A 821 -13.05 -57.77 -10.21
N THR A 822 -12.91 -57.90 -8.89
CA THR A 822 -11.61 -57.93 -8.22
C THR A 822 -11.51 -59.22 -7.43
N SER A 823 -10.80 -60.22 -7.96
CA SER A 823 -9.83 -61.06 -7.21
C SER A 823 -9.32 -62.24 -8.05
N VAL A 824 -8.12 -62.02 -8.60
CA VAL A 824 -6.89 -62.85 -8.63
C VAL A 824 -7.00 -64.40 -8.48
N PRO A 825 -6.18 -65.16 -9.22
CA PRO A 825 -6.51 -66.48 -9.77
C PRO A 825 -5.88 -67.64 -8.99
N ASN A 826 -6.33 -68.86 -9.29
CA ASN A 826 -5.50 -70.05 -9.10
C ASN A 826 -5.49 -70.92 -10.36
N GLN A 827 -4.29 -71.10 -10.87
CA GLN A 827 -3.89 -71.89 -12.02
C GLN A 827 -3.61 -73.34 -11.58
N LYS A 828 -4.08 -74.32 -12.36
CA LYS A 828 -3.63 -75.72 -12.54
C LYS A 828 -4.68 -76.36 -13.48
N ASP A 829 -4.41 -77.11 -14.54
CA ASP A 829 -3.21 -77.64 -15.17
C ASP A 829 -3.60 -77.96 -16.64
N LEU A 830 -2.59 -77.96 -17.50
CA LEU A 830 -2.51 -78.41 -18.88
C LEU A 830 -3.58 -79.38 -19.43
N THR A 831 -4.17 -79.02 -20.59
CA THR A 831 -3.98 -79.72 -21.87
C THR A 831 -4.02 -78.72 -23.02
#